data_AF-A0A3A1XZ64-F1
#
_entry.id   AF-A0A3A1XZ64-F1
#
_cell.length_a   1.000
_cell.length_b   1.000
_cell.length_c   1.000
_cell.angle_alpha   90.00
_cell.angle_beta   90.00
_cell.angle_gamma   90.00
#
_symmetry.space_group_name_H-M   'P 1'
#
loop_
_entity.id
_entity.type
_entity.pdbx_description
1 polymer ?
#
loop_
_entity_poly.entity_id
_entity_poly.type
_entity_poly.pdbx_seq_one_letter_code
_entity_poly.pdbx_strand_id
1 'polypeptide(L)'
;PPKTSGSVVLKYNQELTPEKVQAAITEAGNVNTERSDKKSVNDQLSGAFTQNINVKSDDAYDKTTFNAINTETSAQGATDKTYVAGAKTLNTYMVTDLGFKSQAIPLTVARYDTRIDKPTVEDPTNVSQEVKTDIIKKLAALNNVAQDKVSINDKGEAVIHFDGVDEKDAPKIALKDLVLKNLKAGEYVVPSDDKAVFVANPLDYSKDEIARIKQAIFDANKTNKDLNLTSVDQISLEYLKGDFTKAGQANQGISNGQAENTITVKIKTDKAVAEFTSNVKESKLTKLPDIRKDYDVSWTKTKIDGRDTDEGISWSNDQKTTIIYRYDPTKAEGFDTTKILGLLKATPKDKQAGLRDLTGGETLQYEGTGTNAQKSHMHYALQNGEPTGELTLGNMGGPYWSGNQKVSNSDVDLGDAESEAGSYSWDTEAGPVKVAGKKGKIFKARLFVEPYAMTYYKHVYMEQGRNPGNTAKAINVIFVPQTNHKTKDLSDSIGEHKTENVEGKDVPTQSKYYNASADKKDAYEKALKTATDLLATVKDKQEKDLTEEQKAQIDNATINLNKARAELDGADTNKDKLNDSIDANGKAAEGTTAATGTQATNQFKNVSDPDFKKADGSDDKDRNEAAKKAKTDYDKALEEANKVKEDKNATQKAVDDAKAKLDAAREKLNDFTTNKDELNNAIAKDGKVNTGRDNQGNQTLTNADPTYQNSTPEQRKAYDDAVKKADEVFKDPNASQKEVNKAIDDLKKAKAALDANATDKAPLAAAVQKSLDKDPNKHSVFYTNAKNKTGDTAAQQAVKNYDDALAKAKQVLADDKATKKDVEDAKKALEDAEKVLYAETYQTKATDLAEAIADNFSGYLMPAYFNAFDKAQAEGKDSQAAKDFKAYNDAYHAAKDLMDELNKPGSTVDQKKVDAVKEQLIAARKIIDTYATDTSRLSAAALNDFAIQHSPAYANLKELAEKQNPSEEEKAKVEAAKKAKEAYEKAAAKLTAALTNTLPKDQANGHDIPDNIIPKEDGDPNDKDYLKDIQAHKNGEPLNRDVDTILKEMNEAAKALDKFATKTDELIKSINEDATTHPSPAFKNASQPSFQKPDGSGPDDAKNAAAKAAADAYGKALNEAKDLLIKKPDATQKEINDAKAALDKARAELDKYNTDVAKLKASVKKHGTKADV
;
A
#
# COMPACT_ATOMS: atom_id res chain seq x y z
N PRO A 1 102.96 105.36 -37.46
CA PRO A 1 101.72 104.56 -37.39
C PRO A 1 101.21 104.56 -35.93
N PRO A 2 99.92 104.31 -35.67
CA PRO A 2 99.41 104.06 -34.32
C PRO A 2 100.11 102.85 -33.69
N LYS A 3 100.14 102.80 -32.35
CA LYS A 3 100.80 101.74 -31.58
C LYS A 3 100.01 100.42 -31.52
N THR A 4 98.73 100.44 -31.90
CA THR A 4 97.83 99.27 -31.90
C THR A 4 96.72 99.46 -32.94
N SER A 5 96.17 98.35 -33.43
CA SER A 5 94.97 98.30 -34.26
C SER A 5 93.70 98.11 -33.44
N GLY A 6 93.80 98.15 -32.12
CA GLY A 6 92.67 97.93 -31.19
C GLY A 6 92.50 96.46 -30.83
N SER A 7 91.24 96.07 -30.62
CA SER A 7 90.90 94.69 -30.26
C SER A 7 89.63 94.19 -30.95
N VAL A 8 89.52 92.88 -31.14
CA VAL A 8 88.34 92.19 -31.66
C VAL A 8 87.96 91.09 -30.68
N VAL A 9 86.72 91.12 -30.17
CA VAL A 9 86.18 90.13 -29.24
C VAL A 9 85.18 89.22 -29.97
N LEU A 10 85.35 87.90 -29.84
CA LEU A 10 84.57 86.86 -30.52
C LEU A 10 83.98 85.88 -29.50
N LYS A 11 82.78 85.37 -29.77
CA LYS A 11 82.26 84.19 -29.07
C LYS A 11 82.95 82.92 -29.59
N TYR A 12 82.92 81.85 -28.78
CA TYR A 12 83.57 80.57 -29.07
C TYR A 12 83.27 79.99 -30.47
N ASN A 13 82.08 80.26 -31.01
CA ASN A 13 81.62 79.79 -32.32
C ASN A 13 81.80 80.82 -33.46
N GLN A 14 82.47 81.94 -33.21
CA GLN A 14 82.71 82.99 -34.19
C GLN A 14 84.14 82.97 -34.72
N GLU A 15 84.26 82.94 -36.04
CA GLU A 15 85.52 83.07 -36.76
C GLU A 15 85.98 84.54 -36.83
N LEU A 16 87.30 84.79 -36.80
CA LEU A 16 87.87 86.09 -37.13
C LEU A 16 87.90 86.23 -38.65
N THR A 17 87.16 87.18 -39.21
CA THR A 17 87.12 87.36 -40.68
C THR A 17 88.14 88.42 -41.12
N PRO A 18 88.63 88.36 -42.37
CA PRO A 18 89.51 89.39 -42.92
C PRO A 18 88.89 90.79 -42.82
N GLU A 19 87.57 90.93 -43.00
CA GLU A 19 86.86 92.21 -42.92
C GLU A 19 86.96 92.84 -41.53
N LYS A 20 86.93 92.03 -40.45
CA LYS A 20 87.11 92.53 -39.08
C LYS A 20 88.53 93.05 -38.87
N VAL A 21 89.53 92.37 -39.42
CA VAL A 21 90.94 92.81 -39.36
C VAL A 21 91.12 94.10 -40.18
N GLN A 22 90.53 94.18 -41.36
CA GLN A 22 90.55 95.36 -42.22
C GLN A 22 89.88 96.57 -41.57
N ALA A 23 88.74 96.37 -40.92
CA ALA A 23 88.04 97.41 -40.17
C ALA A 23 88.92 97.94 -39.02
N ALA A 24 89.57 97.05 -38.26
CA ALA A 24 90.49 97.42 -37.20
C ALA A 24 91.69 98.24 -37.72
N ILE A 25 92.29 97.85 -38.85
CA ILE A 25 93.38 98.61 -39.48
C ILE A 25 92.88 99.97 -39.98
N THR A 26 91.68 100.03 -40.56
CA THR A 26 91.07 101.27 -41.06
C THR A 26 90.81 102.25 -39.92
N GLU A 27 90.20 101.78 -38.84
CA GLU A 27 89.92 102.57 -37.65
C GLU A 27 91.23 103.12 -37.07
N ALA A 28 92.25 102.28 -36.93
CA ALA A 28 93.57 102.69 -36.47
C ALA A 28 94.22 103.73 -37.40
N GLY A 29 94.04 103.60 -38.72
CA GLY A 29 94.56 104.55 -39.73
C GLY A 29 93.95 105.96 -39.62
N ASN A 30 92.75 106.05 -39.06
CA ASN A 30 92.00 107.30 -38.83
C ASN A 30 92.26 107.91 -37.44
N VAL A 31 93.00 107.23 -36.56
CA VAL A 31 93.40 107.80 -35.27
C VAL A 31 94.53 108.80 -35.48
N ASN A 32 94.46 109.94 -34.79
CA ASN A 32 95.51 110.97 -34.81
C ASN A 32 96.85 110.41 -34.34
N THR A 33 97.93 110.71 -35.06
CA THR A 33 99.28 110.27 -34.69
C THR A 33 99.97 111.26 -33.75
N GLU A 34 101.07 110.84 -33.12
CA GLU A 34 101.92 111.67 -32.25
C GLU A 34 102.78 112.70 -33.02
N ARG A 35 102.64 112.80 -34.35
CA ARG A 35 103.32 113.82 -35.16
C ARG A 35 102.83 115.22 -34.77
N SER A 36 103.69 116.23 -34.92
CA SER A 36 103.40 117.62 -34.51
C SER A 36 102.14 118.23 -35.12
N ASP A 37 101.71 117.77 -36.30
CA ASP A 37 100.49 118.23 -36.98
C ASP A 37 99.22 117.50 -36.51
N LYS A 38 99.35 116.48 -35.64
CA LYS A 38 98.27 115.66 -35.08
C LYS A 38 97.32 115.05 -36.11
N LYS A 39 97.77 114.90 -37.36
CA LYS A 39 96.97 114.29 -38.41
C LYS A 39 96.97 112.76 -38.28
N SER A 40 95.89 112.11 -38.71
CA SER A 40 95.83 110.65 -38.83
C SER A 40 96.82 110.15 -39.90
N VAL A 41 97.10 108.84 -39.95
CA VAL A 41 97.98 108.30 -41.00
C VAL A 41 97.34 108.51 -42.37
N ASN A 42 96.01 108.34 -42.48
CA ASN A 42 95.27 108.60 -43.71
C ASN A 42 95.34 110.07 -44.13
N ASP A 43 95.17 111.02 -43.20
CA ASP A 43 95.27 112.45 -43.51
C ASP A 43 96.68 112.87 -43.95
N GLN A 44 97.72 112.23 -43.39
CA GLN A 44 99.11 112.51 -43.76
C GLN A 44 99.48 112.02 -45.17
N LEU A 45 98.84 110.95 -45.64
CA LEU A 45 99.03 110.40 -46.98
C LEU A 45 98.14 111.09 -48.03
N SER A 46 97.11 111.85 -47.59
CA SER A 46 96.18 112.55 -48.49
C SER A 46 96.85 113.66 -49.31
N GLY A 47 96.76 113.59 -50.64
CA GLY A 47 97.28 114.61 -51.58
C GLY A 47 98.21 114.10 -52.68
N ALA A 48 98.72 112.87 -52.58
CA ALA A 48 99.39 112.15 -53.67
C ALA A 48 98.53 110.95 -54.08
N PHE A 49 98.05 110.91 -55.32
CA PHE A 49 97.07 109.92 -55.83
C PHE A 49 97.59 108.46 -55.86
N THR A 50 98.78 108.20 -55.31
CA THR A 50 99.49 106.92 -55.37
C THR A 50 99.89 106.40 -53.97
N GLN A 51 99.36 106.91 -52.84
CA GLN A 51 99.93 106.61 -51.51
C GLN A 51 98.94 106.27 -50.37
N ASN A 52 97.66 105.95 -50.61
CA ASN A 52 96.71 105.65 -49.53
C ASN A 52 96.95 104.27 -48.88
N ILE A 53 96.38 104.04 -47.68
CA ILE A 53 96.44 102.72 -47.01
C ILE A 53 95.52 101.72 -47.72
N ASN A 54 96.11 100.70 -48.33
CA ASN A 54 95.43 99.54 -48.89
C ASN A 54 95.22 98.48 -47.81
N VAL A 55 94.12 98.60 -47.05
CA VAL A 55 93.76 97.63 -46.01
C VAL A 55 93.45 96.23 -46.55
N LYS A 56 93.15 96.10 -47.85
CA LYS A 56 92.89 94.82 -48.53
C LYS A 56 94.16 94.13 -49.02
N SER A 57 95.34 94.71 -48.76
CA SER A 57 96.60 94.08 -49.11
C SER A 57 96.75 92.73 -48.43
N ASP A 58 97.26 91.76 -49.18
CA ASP A 58 97.64 90.43 -48.68
C ASP A 58 98.67 90.48 -47.53
N ASP A 59 99.41 91.59 -47.44
CA ASP A 59 100.43 91.85 -46.41
C ASP A 59 99.93 92.66 -45.22
N ALA A 60 98.62 92.97 -45.16
CA ALA A 60 98.01 93.80 -44.11
C ALA A 60 97.98 93.11 -42.73
N TYR A 61 98.16 91.80 -42.65
CA TYR A 61 98.29 91.06 -41.39
C TYR A 61 99.07 89.74 -41.55
N ASP A 62 99.56 89.20 -40.44
CA ASP A 62 100.26 87.90 -40.43
C ASP A 62 99.29 86.72 -40.65
N LYS A 63 99.31 86.14 -41.86
CA LYS A 63 98.42 85.04 -42.26
C LYS A 63 98.57 83.80 -41.37
N THR A 64 99.77 83.50 -40.88
CA THR A 64 100.02 82.32 -40.02
C THR A 64 99.29 82.47 -38.68
N THR A 65 99.44 83.63 -38.04
CA THR A 65 98.77 83.93 -36.76
C THR A 65 97.26 84.05 -36.95
N PHE A 66 96.79 84.63 -38.05
CA PHE A 66 95.38 84.67 -38.41
C PHE A 66 94.76 83.27 -38.48
N ASN A 67 95.41 82.34 -39.19
CA ASN A 67 94.97 80.94 -39.28
C ASN A 67 95.02 80.23 -37.92
N ALA A 68 96.05 80.49 -37.11
CA ALA A 68 96.19 79.91 -35.77
C ALA A 68 95.18 80.47 -34.75
N ILE A 69 94.64 81.66 -35.00
CA ILE A 69 93.50 82.21 -34.25
C ILE A 69 92.21 81.49 -34.67
N ASN A 70 92.06 81.12 -35.94
CA ASN A 70 90.87 80.47 -36.49
C ASN A 70 90.91 78.93 -36.50
N THR A 71 91.83 78.29 -35.78
CA THR A 71 91.82 76.83 -35.64
C THR A 71 90.52 76.35 -34.98
N GLU A 72 89.80 75.44 -35.64
CA GLU A 72 88.59 74.78 -35.14
C GLU A 72 88.94 73.74 -34.05
N THR A 73 88.18 73.71 -32.95
CA THR A 73 88.35 72.83 -31.78
C THR A 73 87.20 71.85 -31.58
N SER A 74 86.12 71.95 -32.37
CA SER A 74 84.96 71.06 -32.30
C SER A 74 85.27 69.67 -32.89
N ALA A 75 84.52 68.66 -32.44
CA ALA A 75 84.60 67.31 -33.01
C ALA A 75 84.16 67.31 -34.49
N GLN A 76 84.76 66.44 -35.31
CA GLN A 76 84.46 66.35 -36.74
C GLN A 76 82.96 66.07 -36.98
N GLY A 77 82.29 66.95 -37.73
CA GLY A 77 80.86 66.85 -38.03
C GLY A 77 79.93 67.52 -37.00
N ALA A 78 80.45 68.19 -35.98
CA ALA A 78 79.63 68.97 -35.04
C ALA A 78 78.87 70.10 -35.77
N THR A 79 77.59 70.26 -35.44
CA THR A 79 76.73 71.34 -35.96
C THR A 79 77.09 72.71 -35.39
N ASP A 80 77.56 72.76 -34.14
CA ASP A 80 78.12 73.96 -33.51
C ASP A 80 79.65 73.93 -33.58
N LYS A 81 80.22 74.71 -34.49
CA LYS A 81 81.67 74.87 -34.62
C LYS A 81 82.23 75.65 -33.44
N THR A 82 83.39 75.23 -32.94
CA THR A 82 84.10 75.92 -31.86
C THR A 82 85.52 76.24 -32.32
N TYR A 83 86.08 77.36 -31.88
CA TYR A 83 87.44 77.79 -32.25
C TYR A 83 88.30 78.03 -31.00
N VAL A 84 89.61 78.17 -31.18
CA VAL A 84 90.56 78.41 -30.06
C VAL A 84 90.13 79.62 -29.22
N ALA A 85 89.91 79.41 -27.92
CA ALA A 85 89.59 80.45 -26.93
C ALA A 85 90.87 81.08 -26.33
N GLY A 86 90.74 82.29 -25.81
CA GLY A 86 91.86 83.10 -25.30
C GLY A 86 92.12 84.36 -26.10
N ALA A 87 93.05 85.20 -25.63
CA ALA A 87 93.54 86.36 -26.37
C ALA A 87 94.86 86.06 -27.08
N LYS A 88 94.95 86.46 -28.34
CA LYS A 88 96.15 86.37 -29.16
C LYS A 88 96.41 87.70 -29.87
N THR A 89 97.67 88.06 -30.03
CA THR A 89 98.07 89.24 -30.78
C THR A 89 98.29 88.89 -32.25
N LEU A 90 97.49 89.47 -33.14
CA LEU A 90 97.71 89.43 -34.58
C LEU A 90 98.50 90.66 -35.01
N ASN A 91 99.69 90.48 -35.57
CA ASN A 91 100.42 91.60 -36.14
C ASN A 91 99.71 92.06 -37.42
N THR A 92 99.28 93.31 -37.45
CA THR A 92 98.73 93.99 -38.63
C THR A 92 99.71 95.05 -39.13
N TYR A 93 99.49 95.53 -40.34
CA TYR A 93 100.36 96.48 -41.01
C TYR A 93 99.55 97.44 -41.86
N MET A 94 99.95 98.70 -41.87
CA MET A 94 99.46 99.67 -42.85
C MET A 94 100.33 99.56 -44.09
N VAL A 95 99.73 99.08 -45.18
CA VAL A 95 100.40 98.92 -46.48
C VAL A 95 99.87 99.99 -47.41
N THR A 96 100.76 100.77 -48.04
CA THR A 96 100.31 101.76 -49.03
C THR A 96 99.96 101.11 -50.37
N ASP A 97 99.27 101.82 -51.26
CA ASP A 97 98.98 101.35 -52.63
C ASP A 97 100.24 100.97 -53.44
N LEU A 98 101.42 101.49 -53.07
CA LEU A 98 102.73 101.16 -53.68
C LEU A 98 103.43 99.97 -53.01
N GLY A 99 102.84 99.37 -51.98
CA GLY A 99 103.41 98.23 -51.26
C GLY A 99 104.38 98.59 -50.13
N PHE A 100 104.48 99.86 -49.72
CA PHE A 100 105.29 100.22 -48.56
C PHE A 100 104.59 99.78 -47.27
N LYS A 101 105.28 98.98 -46.46
CA LYS A 101 104.77 98.36 -45.24
C LYS A 101 105.22 99.10 -43.99
N SER A 102 104.30 99.39 -43.07
CA SER A 102 104.63 99.95 -41.76
C SER A 102 105.37 98.94 -40.87
N GLN A 103 105.88 99.40 -39.72
CA GLN A 103 106.16 98.50 -38.60
C GLN A 103 104.89 97.79 -38.15
N ALA A 104 105.04 96.65 -37.45
CA ALA A 104 103.91 95.86 -36.96
C ALA A 104 103.04 96.70 -36.00
N ILE A 105 101.74 96.66 -36.23
CA ILE A 105 100.71 97.28 -35.41
C ILE A 105 99.91 96.11 -34.79
N PRO A 106 100.04 95.83 -33.50
CA PRO A 106 99.36 94.68 -32.89
C PRO A 106 97.84 94.89 -32.86
N LEU A 107 97.08 93.86 -33.23
CA LEU A 107 95.62 93.73 -33.03
C LEU A 107 95.38 92.60 -32.02
N THR A 108 94.73 92.90 -30.89
CA THR A 108 94.35 91.86 -29.93
C THR A 108 93.07 91.16 -30.40
N VAL A 109 93.10 89.85 -30.58
CA VAL A 109 91.90 89.06 -30.88
C VAL A 109 91.62 88.16 -29.69
N ALA A 110 90.51 88.41 -29.00
CA ALA A 110 90.07 87.63 -27.86
C ALA A 110 88.83 86.81 -28.22
N ARG A 111 88.84 85.52 -27.89
CA ARG A 111 87.67 84.64 -28.05
C ARG A 111 87.27 84.00 -26.73
N TYR A 112 85.99 84.07 -26.39
CA TYR A 112 85.48 83.54 -25.13
C TYR A 112 84.43 82.43 -25.28
N ASP A 113 84.46 81.47 -24.35
CA ASP A 113 83.52 80.36 -24.19
C ASP A 113 82.91 80.38 -22.77
N THR A 114 81.65 79.98 -22.68
CA THR A 114 80.83 80.10 -21.46
C THR A 114 80.23 78.76 -21.03
N ARG A 115 80.53 77.67 -21.75
CA ARG A 115 79.91 76.35 -21.58
C ARG A 115 80.59 75.52 -20.49
N ILE A 116 80.41 75.94 -19.25
CA ILE A 116 80.88 75.22 -18.07
C ILE A 116 79.87 74.15 -17.63
N ASP A 117 80.32 73.13 -16.89
CA ASP A 117 79.39 72.26 -16.13
C ASP A 117 78.79 73.09 -15.00
N LYS A 118 77.52 73.47 -15.18
CA LYS A 118 76.83 74.46 -14.37
C LYS A 118 76.56 73.90 -12.95
N PRO A 119 77.03 74.56 -11.89
CA PRO A 119 76.66 74.18 -10.52
C PRO A 119 75.16 74.40 -10.26
N THR A 120 74.58 73.55 -9.43
CA THR A 120 73.17 73.63 -9.02
C THR A 120 73.02 74.58 -7.83
N VAL A 121 72.02 75.47 -7.87
CA VAL A 121 71.71 76.44 -6.81
C VAL A 121 70.22 76.47 -6.51
N GLU A 122 69.84 76.91 -5.31
CA GLU A 122 68.41 77.10 -4.96
C GLU A 122 67.81 78.34 -5.67
N ASP A 123 68.56 79.44 -5.73
CA ASP A 123 68.15 80.69 -6.34
C ASP A 123 69.23 81.23 -7.30
N PRO A 124 68.99 81.22 -8.62
CA PRO A 124 69.92 81.75 -9.62
C PRO A 124 70.21 83.26 -9.49
N THR A 125 69.38 84.01 -8.76
CA THR A 125 69.57 85.44 -8.50
C THR A 125 70.43 85.71 -7.26
N ASN A 126 70.62 84.70 -6.40
CA ASN A 126 71.39 84.80 -5.16
C ASN A 126 72.40 83.65 -5.02
N VAL A 127 73.47 83.74 -5.82
CA VAL A 127 74.52 82.71 -5.89
C VAL A 127 75.52 82.85 -4.74
N SER A 128 75.82 81.75 -4.03
CA SER A 128 76.77 81.73 -2.92
C SER A 128 78.21 82.01 -3.35
N GLN A 129 79.08 82.41 -2.41
CA GLN A 129 80.46 82.75 -2.72
C GLN A 129 81.26 81.53 -3.23
N GLU A 130 81.01 80.34 -2.68
CA GLU A 130 81.66 79.10 -3.14
C GLU A 130 81.33 78.79 -4.60
N VAL A 131 80.06 78.94 -4.97
CA VAL A 131 79.60 78.72 -6.35
C VAL A 131 80.17 79.78 -7.29
N LYS A 132 80.23 81.05 -6.87
CA LYS A 132 80.91 82.11 -7.63
C LYS A 132 82.38 81.79 -7.90
N THR A 133 83.10 81.30 -6.88
CA THR A 133 84.51 80.88 -7.03
C THR A 133 84.66 79.70 -7.98
N ASP A 134 83.76 78.71 -7.91
CA ASP A 134 83.75 77.58 -8.86
C ASP A 134 83.50 78.03 -10.30
N ILE A 135 82.54 78.96 -10.51
CA ILE A 135 82.26 79.55 -11.83
C ILE A 135 83.48 80.32 -12.36
N ILE A 136 84.12 81.15 -11.53
CA ILE A 136 85.34 81.89 -11.89
C ILE A 136 86.43 80.91 -12.32
N LYS A 137 86.67 79.86 -11.53
CA LYS A 137 87.67 78.82 -11.83
C LYS A 137 87.38 78.13 -13.16
N LYS A 138 86.12 77.73 -13.38
CA LYS A 138 85.70 77.03 -14.61
C LYS A 138 85.78 77.94 -15.84
N LEU A 139 85.32 79.18 -15.75
CA LEU A 139 85.41 80.15 -16.85
C LEU A 139 86.86 80.52 -17.17
N ALA A 140 87.69 80.78 -16.16
CA ALA A 140 89.10 81.11 -16.38
C ALA A 140 89.84 79.99 -17.11
N ALA A 141 89.65 78.75 -16.64
CA ALA A 141 90.21 77.56 -17.27
C ALA A 141 89.71 77.37 -18.71
N LEU A 142 88.41 77.53 -18.94
CA LEU A 142 87.79 77.37 -20.27
C LEU A 142 88.29 78.42 -21.28
N ASN A 143 88.63 79.62 -20.80
CA ASN A 143 89.02 80.76 -21.63
C ASN A 143 90.52 81.00 -21.73
N ASN A 144 91.36 80.12 -21.16
CA ASN A 144 92.81 80.25 -21.12
C ASN A 144 93.27 81.59 -20.50
N VAL A 145 92.62 82.03 -19.42
CA VAL A 145 93.02 83.22 -18.64
C VAL A 145 93.27 82.84 -17.18
N ALA A 146 94.04 83.65 -16.46
CA ALA A 146 94.23 83.47 -15.03
C ALA A 146 92.92 83.76 -14.26
N GLN A 147 92.74 83.18 -13.07
CA GLN A 147 91.47 83.29 -12.33
C GLN A 147 91.16 84.74 -11.89
N ASP A 148 92.18 85.53 -11.59
CA ASP A 148 92.07 86.96 -11.28
C ASP A 148 91.61 87.80 -12.47
N LYS A 149 91.67 87.24 -13.69
CA LYS A 149 91.13 87.82 -14.92
C LYS A 149 89.65 87.47 -15.15
N VAL A 150 88.98 86.81 -14.22
CA VAL A 150 87.53 86.67 -14.24
C VAL A 150 86.97 87.28 -12.96
N SER A 151 86.24 88.39 -13.11
CA SER A 151 85.59 89.06 -11.98
C SER A 151 84.07 88.92 -12.08
N ILE A 152 83.38 89.18 -10.97
CA ILE A 152 81.93 89.31 -10.97
C ILE A 152 81.62 90.76 -10.60
N ASN A 153 80.90 91.46 -11.47
CA ASN A 153 80.56 92.85 -11.25
C ASN A 153 79.31 93.00 -10.35
N ASP A 154 79.02 94.23 -9.92
CA ASP A 154 77.87 94.55 -9.05
C ASP A 154 76.50 94.28 -9.72
N LYS A 155 76.49 94.05 -11.04
CA LYS A 155 75.28 93.67 -11.80
C LYS A 155 75.06 92.15 -11.85
N GLY A 156 75.92 91.37 -11.19
CA GLY A 156 75.82 89.91 -11.18
C GLY A 156 76.24 89.26 -12.50
N GLU A 157 77.16 89.88 -13.23
CA GLU A 157 77.73 89.34 -14.46
C GLU A 157 79.17 88.89 -14.20
N ALA A 158 79.51 87.68 -14.67
CA ALA A 158 80.89 87.24 -14.81
C ALA A 158 81.53 87.99 -15.99
N VAL A 159 82.60 88.73 -15.72
CA VAL A 159 83.36 89.51 -16.69
C VAL A 159 84.69 88.82 -16.93
N ILE A 160 84.99 88.50 -18.20
CA ILE A 160 86.25 87.87 -18.59
C ILE A 160 87.17 88.94 -19.14
N HIS A 161 88.30 89.17 -18.47
CA HIS A 161 89.30 90.16 -18.82
C HIS A 161 90.39 89.53 -19.68
N PHE A 162 90.63 90.11 -20.85
CA PHE A 162 91.70 89.68 -21.75
C PHE A 162 92.75 90.78 -21.86
N ASP A 163 94.02 90.42 -21.77
CA ASP A 163 95.11 91.38 -21.92
C ASP A 163 95.07 92.02 -23.32
N GLY A 164 95.07 93.36 -23.38
CA GLY A 164 95.02 94.12 -24.62
C GLY A 164 93.62 94.31 -25.22
N VAL A 165 92.55 93.98 -24.49
CA VAL A 165 91.15 94.30 -24.82
C VAL A 165 90.66 95.43 -23.91
N ASP A 166 89.92 96.39 -24.46
CA ASP A 166 89.32 97.47 -23.66
C ASP A 166 88.20 96.92 -22.76
N GLU A 167 88.08 97.46 -21.53
CA GLU A 167 87.08 97.04 -20.54
C GLU A 167 85.63 97.11 -21.04
N LYS A 168 85.34 98.07 -21.92
CA LYS A 168 84.03 98.23 -22.56
C LYS A 168 83.66 97.01 -23.41
N ASP A 169 84.66 96.37 -24.02
CA ASP A 169 84.52 95.25 -24.96
C ASP A 169 84.69 93.89 -24.27
N ALA A 170 85.13 93.86 -23.00
CA ALA A 170 85.23 92.64 -22.20
C ALA A 170 83.89 91.87 -22.14
N PRO A 171 83.87 90.54 -22.39
CA PRO A 171 82.67 89.71 -22.31
C PRO A 171 82.01 89.76 -20.93
N LYS A 172 80.69 89.96 -20.90
CA LYS A 172 79.86 90.02 -19.69
C LYS A 172 78.77 88.95 -19.79
N ILE A 173 78.73 88.02 -18.83
CA ILE A 173 77.83 86.87 -18.83
C ILE A 173 77.01 86.86 -17.54
N ALA A 174 75.67 86.85 -17.65
CA ALA A 174 74.82 86.84 -16.47
C ALA A 174 75.01 85.54 -15.66
N LEU A 175 75.18 85.66 -14.33
CA LEU A 175 75.39 84.50 -13.45
C LEU A 175 74.26 83.46 -13.54
N LYS A 176 73.01 83.93 -13.72
CA LYS A 176 71.84 83.05 -13.89
C LYS A 176 71.96 82.08 -15.07
N ASP A 177 72.74 82.42 -16.10
CA ASP A 177 72.93 81.57 -17.28
C ASP A 177 74.06 80.53 -17.06
N LEU A 178 74.82 80.66 -15.98
CA LEU A 178 75.97 79.83 -15.60
C LEU A 178 75.66 78.84 -14.47
N VAL A 179 74.43 78.83 -13.94
CA VAL A 179 73.96 77.93 -12.87
C VAL A 179 72.70 77.19 -13.30
N LEU A 180 72.36 76.09 -12.61
CA LEU A 180 71.08 75.39 -12.75
C LEU A 180 70.22 75.62 -11.50
N LYS A 181 68.94 76.01 -11.67
CA LYS A 181 67.99 76.09 -10.55
C LYS A 181 67.59 74.69 -10.09
N ASN A 182 67.68 74.41 -8.80
CA ASN A 182 67.09 73.21 -8.20
C ASN A 182 65.61 73.45 -7.91
N LEU A 183 64.71 72.84 -8.67
CA LEU A 183 63.27 73.00 -8.47
C LEU A 183 62.78 72.15 -7.29
N LYS A 184 62.05 72.78 -6.38
CA LYS A 184 61.41 72.13 -5.23
C LYS A 184 60.07 71.51 -5.65
N ALA A 185 59.58 70.58 -4.83
CA ALA A 185 58.26 69.97 -5.05
C ALA A 185 57.17 71.07 -5.14
N GLY A 186 56.34 71.01 -6.18
CA GLY A 186 55.36 72.05 -6.52
C GLY A 186 55.80 73.01 -7.62
N GLU A 187 57.09 73.12 -7.91
CA GLU A 187 57.61 73.88 -9.06
C GLU A 187 57.72 73.04 -10.35
N TYR A 188 57.37 71.76 -10.27
CA TYR A 188 57.20 70.83 -11.39
C TYR A 188 55.95 69.97 -11.17
N VAL A 189 55.40 69.41 -12.24
CA VAL A 189 54.20 68.58 -12.22
C VAL A 189 54.58 67.10 -12.23
N VAL A 190 54.02 66.32 -11.33
CA VAL A 190 54.08 64.86 -11.39
C VAL A 190 52.73 64.34 -11.87
N PRO A 191 52.65 63.56 -12.97
CA PRO A 191 51.38 63.03 -13.47
C PRO A 191 50.91 61.87 -12.57
N SER A 192 50.17 62.21 -11.51
CA SER A 192 49.58 61.26 -10.54
C SER A 192 48.14 60.87 -10.91
N ASP A 193 47.55 59.95 -10.13
CA ASP A 193 46.13 59.60 -10.15
C ASP A 193 45.62 59.12 -11.52
N ASP A 194 44.68 59.84 -12.13
CA ASP A 194 44.12 59.52 -13.45
C ASP A 194 45.17 59.62 -14.56
N LYS A 195 46.17 60.51 -14.40
CA LYS A 195 47.29 60.72 -15.33
C LYS A 195 48.51 59.82 -15.07
N ALA A 196 48.51 59.07 -13.97
CA ALA A 196 49.55 58.08 -13.71
C ALA A 196 49.57 56.99 -14.79
N VAL A 197 50.75 56.48 -15.11
CA VAL A 197 50.94 55.47 -16.16
C VAL A 197 50.67 54.08 -15.61
N PHE A 198 49.89 53.27 -16.32
CA PHE A 198 49.70 51.88 -15.94
C PHE A 198 51.01 51.09 -16.08
N VAL A 199 51.32 50.35 -15.03
CA VAL A 199 52.40 49.36 -15.02
C VAL A 199 51.82 48.00 -14.66
N ALA A 200 52.31 46.96 -15.33
CA ALA A 200 51.87 45.60 -15.14
C ALA A 200 52.38 45.04 -13.80
N ASN A 201 53.60 45.40 -13.42
CA ASN A 201 54.29 44.84 -12.26
C ASN A 201 54.94 45.94 -11.38
N PRO A 202 54.82 45.85 -10.05
CA PRO A 202 55.45 46.81 -9.13
C PRO A 202 56.96 46.57 -8.89
N LEU A 203 57.55 45.45 -9.33
CA LEU A 203 58.94 45.07 -9.06
C LEU A 203 59.89 45.40 -10.22
N ASP A 204 59.39 45.43 -11.44
CA ASP A 204 60.15 45.66 -12.67
C ASP A 204 59.25 46.24 -13.76
N TYR A 205 59.85 46.89 -14.76
CA TYR A 205 59.12 47.64 -15.78
C TYR A 205 59.56 47.22 -17.20
N SER A 206 58.58 47.05 -18.08
CA SER A 206 58.80 46.85 -19.52
C SER A 206 59.37 48.10 -20.19
N LYS A 207 59.96 47.95 -21.38
CA LYS A 207 60.53 49.09 -22.11
C LYS A 207 59.46 50.10 -22.51
N ASP A 208 58.28 49.61 -22.88
CA ASP A 208 57.16 50.45 -23.28
C ASP A 208 56.58 51.22 -22.09
N GLU A 209 56.55 50.64 -20.89
CA GLU A 209 56.16 51.36 -19.67
C GLU A 209 57.14 52.48 -19.35
N ILE A 210 58.45 52.21 -19.43
CA ILE A 210 59.49 53.22 -19.22
C ILE A 210 59.36 54.38 -20.22
N ALA A 211 59.10 54.08 -21.49
CA ALA A 211 58.87 55.10 -22.51
C ALA A 211 57.62 55.95 -22.20
N ARG A 212 56.50 55.31 -21.83
CA ARG A 212 55.26 56.01 -21.44
C ARG A 212 55.44 56.87 -20.20
N ILE A 213 56.17 56.41 -19.19
CA ILE A 213 56.47 57.19 -17.98
C ILE A 213 57.23 58.46 -18.33
N LYS A 214 58.31 58.35 -19.13
CA LYS A 214 59.06 59.54 -19.59
C LYS A 214 58.19 60.48 -20.40
N GLN A 215 57.37 59.94 -21.30
CA GLN A 215 56.46 60.72 -22.13
C GLN A 215 55.43 61.48 -21.28
N ALA A 216 54.84 60.83 -20.27
CA ALA A 216 53.88 61.47 -19.37
C ALA A 216 54.51 62.62 -18.57
N ILE A 217 55.75 62.44 -18.08
CA ILE A 217 56.49 63.51 -17.38
C ILE A 217 56.81 64.67 -18.33
N PHE A 218 57.23 64.35 -19.56
CA PHE A 218 57.49 65.35 -20.59
C PHE A 218 56.22 66.14 -20.92
N ASP A 219 55.12 65.47 -21.20
CA ASP A 219 53.85 66.13 -21.53
C ASP A 219 53.32 67.00 -20.39
N ALA A 220 53.51 66.58 -19.15
CA ALA A 220 53.13 67.35 -17.97
C ALA A 220 54.00 68.61 -17.75
N ASN A 221 55.24 68.64 -18.23
CA ASN A 221 56.21 69.70 -17.91
C ASN A 221 56.79 70.46 -19.11
N LYS A 222 56.49 70.08 -20.36
CA LYS A 222 57.04 70.74 -21.57
C LYS A 222 56.68 72.23 -21.68
N THR A 223 55.64 72.69 -20.98
CA THR A 223 55.24 74.10 -20.92
C THR A 223 55.79 74.84 -19.69
N ASN A 224 56.50 74.15 -18.78
CA ASN A 224 57.11 74.75 -17.61
C ASN A 224 58.38 75.52 -18.02
N LYS A 225 58.28 76.86 -18.03
CA LYS A 225 59.36 77.76 -18.48
C LYS A 225 60.59 77.75 -17.58
N ASP A 226 60.41 77.47 -16.29
CA ASP A 226 61.51 77.42 -15.31
C ASP A 226 62.32 76.13 -15.45
N LEU A 227 61.64 75.03 -15.77
CA LEU A 227 62.30 73.75 -16.06
C LEU A 227 62.91 73.72 -17.47
N ASN A 228 62.22 74.28 -18.48
CA ASN A 228 62.66 74.29 -19.89
C ASN A 228 62.93 72.88 -20.47
N LEU A 229 62.01 71.96 -20.22
CA LEU A 229 62.11 70.58 -20.69
C LEU A 229 61.70 70.48 -22.17
N THR A 230 62.60 70.03 -23.04
CA THR A 230 62.42 70.01 -24.51
C THR A 230 62.48 68.61 -25.13
N SER A 231 63.03 67.61 -24.42
CA SER A 231 63.07 66.21 -24.85
C SER A 231 62.90 65.24 -23.67
N VAL A 232 62.37 64.05 -23.94
CA VAL A 232 62.34 62.91 -22.99
C VAL A 232 63.73 62.42 -22.59
N ASP A 233 64.77 62.70 -23.39
CA ASP A 233 66.16 62.30 -23.09
C ASP A 233 66.73 63.06 -21.88
N GLN A 234 66.14 64.21 -21.54
CA GLN A 234 66.47 64.98 -20.36
C GLN A 234 65.87 64.38 -19.08
N ILE A 235 65.08 63.31 -19.20
CA ILE A 235 64.48 62.56 -18.09
C ILE A 235 65.21 61.22 -17.94
N SER A 236 65.72 60.99 -16.73
CA SER A 236 66.31 59.73 -16.32
C SER A 236 65.48 59.08 -15.21
N LEU A 237 65.31 57.77 -15.30
CA LEU A 237 64.59 56.96 -14.32
C LEU A 237 65.57 55.97 -13.70
N GLU A 238 65.68 56.00 -12.38
CA GLU A 238 66.53 55.12 -11.59
C GLU A 238 65.65 54.29 -10.65
N TYR A 239 65.84 52.98 -10.66
CA TYR A 239 65.12 52.02 -9.82
C TYR A 239 66.01 50.79 -9.63
N LEU A 240 65.68 49.93 -8.67
CA LEU A 240 66.47 48.75 -8.38
C LEU A 240 66.41 47.76 -9.54
N LYS A 241 67.56 47.26 -10.01
CA LYS A 241 67.69 46.29 -11.10
C LYS A 241 68.63 45.16 -10.68
N GLY A 242 68.37 43.95 -11.17
CA GLY A 242 69.22 42.79 -10.91
C GLY A 242 68.53 41.73 -10.06
N ASP A 243 69.31 40.85 -9.45
CA ASP A 243 68.83 39.70 -8.67
C ASP A 243 68.70 40.05 -7.17
N PHE A 244 67.45 40.24 -6.72
CA PHE A 244 67.10 40.55 -5.33
C PHE A 244 67.07 39.33 -4.41
N THR A 245 67.39 38.12 -4.90
CA THR A 245 67.39 36.89 -4.11
C THR A 245 68.73 36.61 -3.41
N LYS A 246 69.79 37.38 -3.74
CA LYS A 246 71.14 37.20 -3.19
C LYS A 246 71.30 37.72 -1.74
N ALA A 247 72.20 37.08 -1.00
CA ALA A 247 72.44 37.34 0.43
C ALA A 247 72.80 38.82 0.70
N GLY A 248 72.10 39.45 1.67
CA GLY A 248 72.24 40.86 2.04
C GLY A 248 71.05 41.75 1.63
N GLN A 249 70.28 41.34 0.62
CA GLN A 249 69.03 42.02 0.19
C GLN A 249 67.77 41.17 0.39
N ALA A 250 67.92 39.89 0.78
CA ALA A 250 66.83 38.93 0.99
C ALA A 250 65.76 39.33 2.04
N ASN A 251 66.06 40.27 2.96
CA ASN A 251 65.11 40.79 3.95
C ASN A 251 64.38 42.06 3.50
N GLN A 252 64.56 42.50 2.25
CA GLN A 252 63.82 43.62 1.69
C GLN A 252 62.47 43.11 1.16
N GLY A 253 61.36 43.72 1.61
CA GLY A 253 60.01 43.31 1.20
C GLY A 253 59.79 43.23 -0.31
N ILE A 254 60.65 43.88 -1.12
CA ILE A 254 60.62 43.89 -2.58
C ILE A 254 60.87 42.48 -3.17
N SER A 255 61.87 41.74 -2.67
CA SER A 255 62.21 40.40 -3.21
C SER A 255 61.08 39.38 -3.01
N ASN A 256 60.32 39.53 -1.92
CA ASN A 256 59.16 38.71 -1.58
C ASN A 256 57.82 39.35 -2.02
N GLY A 257 57.85 40.37 -2.89
CA GLY A 257 56.65 40.99 -3.46
C GLY A 257 55.74 41.71 -2.46
N GLN A 258 56.22 41.98 -1.26
CA GLN A 258 55.50 42.70 -0.20
C GLN A 258 55.72 44.21 -0.24
N ALA A 259 56.72 44.68 -0.98
CA ALA A 259 57.00 46.09 -1.24
C ALA A 259 57.24 46.32 -2.73
N GLU A 260 57.13 47.58 -3.16
CA GLU A 260 57.27 48.01 -4.55
C GLU A 260 58.67 48.57 -4.85
N ASN A 261 59.06 48.54 -6.12
CA ASN A 261 60.26 49.20 -6.60
C ASN A 261 60.00 50.71 -6.74
N THR A 262 60.69 51.54 -5.95
CA THR A 262 60.52 52.99 -6.01
C THR A 262 61.29 53.56 -7.20
N ILE A 263 60.63 54.37 -8.03
CA ILE A 263 61.26 55.06 -9.16
C ILE A 263 61.75 56.43 -8.70
N THR A 264 63.05 56.69 -8.82
CA THR A 264 63.63 58.03 -8.71
C THR A 264 63.70 58.66 -10.10
N VAL A 265 63.00 59.76 -10.28
CA VAL A 265 62.98 60.55 -11.51
C VAL A 265 63.93 61.73 -11.35
N LYS A 266 64.87 61.87 -12.28
CA LYS A 266 65.77 63.03 -12.37
C LYS A 266 65.60 63.70 -13.74
N ILE A 267 65.21 64.97 -13.72
CA ILE A 267 65.10 65.82 -14.89
C ILE A 267 66.26 66.82 -14.86
N LYS A 268 67.06 66.87 -15.92
CA LYS A 268 68.17 67.83 -16.05
C LYS A 268 68.09 68.56 -17.39
N THR A 269 67.94 69.88 -17.34
CA THR A 269 67.88 70.76 -18.50
C THR A 269 69.07 71.73 -18.51
N ASP A 270 69.09 72.66 -19.46
CA ASP A 270 70.08 73.73 -19.53
C ASP A 270 69.85 74.84 -18.48
N LYS A 271 68.68 74.87 -17.83
CA LYS A 271 68.29 75.88 -16.85
C LYS A 271 68.06 75.35 -15.45
N ALA A 272 67.63 74.10 -15.30
CA ALA A 272 67.19 73.58 -14.02
C ALA A 272 67.40 72.07 -13.86
N VAL A 273 67.35 71.63 -12.61
CA VAL A 273 67.23 70.22 -12.22
C VAL A 273 66.00 70.03 -11.35
N ALA A 274 65.32 68.90 -11.52
CA ALA A 274 64.21 68.49 -10.67
C ALA A 274 64.34 67.00 -10.34
N GLU A 275 64.11 66.63 -9.09
CA GLU A 275 64.19 65.24 -8.62
C GLU A 275 63.00 64.90 -7.72
N PHE A 276 62.40 63.74 -7.96
CA PHE A 276 61.34 63.18 -7.11
C PHE A 276 61.31 61.66 -7.15
N THR A 277 60.75 61.06 -6.11
CA THR A 277 60.46 59.63 -6.04
C THR A 277 58.99 59.35 -6.29
N SER A 278 58.72 58.21 -6.92
CA SER A 278 57.37 57.71 -7.15
C SER A 278 57.22 56.24 -6.76
N ASN A 279 56.01 55.93 -6.29
CA ASN A 279 55.57 54.61 -5.89
C ASN A 279 54.19 54.32 -6.52
N VAL A 280 53.90 53.05 -6.76
CA VAL A 280 52.68 52.63 -7.47
C VAL A 280 51.49 52.53 -6.51
N LYS A 281 51.74 52.24 -5.24
CA LYS A 281 50.75 52.11 -4.17
C LYS A 281 49.95 53.40 -3.93
N GLU A 282 50.60 54.55 -3.97
CA GLU A 282 49.99 55.88 -3.83
C GLU A 282 49.64 56.52 -5.19
N SER A 283 49.82 55.81 -6.31
CA SER A 283 49.53 56.32 -7.66
C SER A 283 50.27 57.62 -8.02
N LYS A 284 51.49 57.82 -7.51
CA LYS A 284 52.23 59.10 -7.59
C LYS A 284 52.88 59.35 -8.97
N LEU A 285 52.95 58.37 -9.85
CA LEU A 285 53.43 58.47 -11.26
C LEU A 285 53.00 57.24 -12.07
N THR A 286 53.02 56.10 -11.39
CA THR A 286 52.61 54.81 -11.92
C THR A 286 51.41 54.31 -11.13
N LYS A 287 50.57 53.48 -11.75
CA LYS A 287 49.43 52.83 -11.09
C LYS A 287 49.24 51.40 -11.59
N LEU A 288 48.58 50.57 -10.79
CA LEU A 288 48.26 49.18 -11.13
C LEU A 288 46.85 49.07 -11.74
N PRO A 289 46.60 48.12 -12.66
CA PRO A 289 45.28 47.96 -13.28
C PRO A 289 44.21 47.51 -12.28
N ASP A 290 43.03 48.12 -12.32
CA ASP A 290 41.83 47.73 -11.59
C ASP A 290 40.83 47.09 -12.56
N ILE A 291 40.60 45.78 -12.41
CA ILE A 291 39.75 45.03 -13.36
C ILE A 291 38.32 45.57 -13.45
N ARG A 292 37.77 46.17 -12.40
CA ARG A 292 36.41 46.74 -12.45
C ARG A 292 36.38 48.07 -13.19
N LYS A 293 37.41 48.89 -12.98
CA LYS A 293 37.45 50.26 -13.51
C LYS A 293 38.02 50.30 -14.92
N ASP A 294 39.08 49.55 -15.19
CA ASP A 294 39.92 49.72 -16.37
C ASP A 294 39.62 48.69 -17.48
N TYR A 295 38.84 47.64 -17.18
CA TYR A 295 38.52 46.58 -18.14
C TYR A 295 37.01 46.32 -18.28
N ASP A 296 36.59 46.00 -19.50
CA ASP A 296 35.31 45.34 -19.80
C ASP A 296 35.53 43.83 -19.85
N VAL A 297 34.90 43.11 -18.91
CA VAL A 297 34.94 41.65 -18.88
C VAL A 297 33.77 41.07 -19.68
N SER A 298 34.07 40.05 -20.49
CA SER A 298 33.16 39.41 -21.43
C SER A 298 33.48 37.91 -21.55
N TRP A 299 32.59 37.16 -22.20
CA TRP A 299 32.76 35.73 -22.48
C TRP A 299 32.14 35.37 -23.82
N THR A 300 32.69 34.35 -24.49
CA THR A 300 32.20 33.88 -25.80
C THR A 300 31.27 32.68 -25.70
N LYS A 301 31.44 31.85 -24.67
CA LYS A 301 30.55 30.73 -24.32
C LYS A 301 29.96 30.96 -22.95
N THR A 302 28.70 30.58 -22.77
CA THR A 302 28.02 30.72 -21.47
C THR A 302 28.15 29.49 -20.58
N LYS A 303 28.57 28.34 -21.12
CA LYS A 303 28.66 27.07 -20.39
C LYS A 303 30.04 26.46 -20.56
N ILE A 304 30.46 25.66 -19.58
CA ILE A 304 31.63 24.79 -19.70
C ILE A 304 31.33 23.72 -20.75
N ASP A 305 32.32 23.41 -21.60
CA ASP A 305 32.17 22.36 -22.61
C ASP A 305 31.79 21.01 -21.97
N GLY A 306 30.75 20.38 -22.51
CA GLY A 306 30.18 19.13 -21.99
C GLY A 306 29.17 19.30 -20.86
N ARG A 307 28.86 20.52 -20.40
CA ARG A 307 27.88 20.80 -19.33
C ARG A 307 26.64 21.53 -19.84
N ASP A 308 25.94 20.93 -20.80
CA ASP A 308 24.84 21.59 -21.52
C ASP A 308 23.59 21.86 -20.67
N THR A 309 23.41 21.15 -19.54
CA THR A 309 22.30 21.32 -18.59
C THR A 309 22.53 22.45 -17.58
N ASP A 310 23.76 22.97 -17.47
CA ASP A 310 24.06 24.15 -16.67
C ASP A 310 23.27 25.35 -17.22
N GLU A 311 22.72 26.20 -16.35
CA GLU A 311 22.16 27.49 -16.75
C GLU A 311 23.25 28.45 -17.27
N GLY A 312 24.49 28.28 -16.79
CA GLY A 312 25.68 28.94 -17.30
C GLY A 312 26.00 30.28 -16.63
N ILE A 313 26.84 31.06 -17.31
CA ILE A 313 27.41 32.32 -16.83
C ILE A 313 26.47 33.50 -17.09
N SER A 314 26.35 34.39 -16.10
CA SER A 314 25.59 35.64 -16.22
C SER A 314 26.15 36.74 -15.33
N TRP A 315 25.85 37.99 -15.69
CA TRP A 315 26.04 39.13 -14.79
C TRP A 315 24.91 39.17 -13.78
N SER A 316 25.22 39.37 -12.51
CA SER A 316 24.19 39.51 -11.47
C SER A 316 23.57 40.90 -11.41
N ASN A 317 24.23 41.90 -11.99
CA ASN A 317 23.82 43.30 -11.97
C ASN A 317 24.37 44.06 -13.18
N ASP A 318 23.74 45.19 -13.49
CA ASP A 318 24.14 46.07 -14.60
C ASP A 318 25.51 46.73 -14.38
N GLN A 319 25.94 46.86 -13.12
CA GLN A 319 27.25 47.38 -12.75
C GLN A 319 28.41 46.43 -13.09
N LYS A 320 28.10 45.19 -13.49
CA LYS A 320 29.06 44.14 -13.86
C LYS A 320 30.12 43.89 -12.78
N THR A 321 29.70 43.90 -11.51
CA THR A 321 30.62 43.69 -10.37
C THR A 321 30.68 42.23 -9.91
N THR A 322 29.68 41.42 -10.27
CA THR A 322 29.57 40.03 -9.87
C THR A 322 29.08 39.14 -11.02
N ILE A 323 29.85 38.10 -11.31
CA ILE A 323 29.55 37.02 -12.25
C ILE A 323 28.94 35.86 -11.48
N ILE A 324 27.89 35.25 -12.01
CA ILE A 324 27.31 34.02 -11.50
C ILE A 324 27.52 32.93 -12.54
N TYR A 325 28.00 31.76 -12.12
CA TYR A 325 27.93 30.53 -12.91
C TYR A 325 26.99 29.55 -12.22
N ARG A 326 25.87 29.26 -12.87
CA ARG A 326 24.87 28.31 -12.39
C ARG A 326 25.10 26.96 -13.04
N TYR A 327 25.36 25.95 -12.22
CA TYR A 327 25.66 24.60 -12.69
C TYR A 327 24.58 23.61 -12.25
N ASP A 328 24.33 22.62 -13.10
CA ASP A 328 23.42 21.51 -12.83
C ASP A 328 23.99 20.63 -11.70
N PRO A 329 23.31 20.60 -10.54
CA PRO A 329 23.74 19.80 -9.40
C PRO A 329 23.54 18.29 -9.59
N THR A 330 22.73 17.84 -10.55
CA THR A 330 22.43 16.41 -10.75
C THR A 330 23.51 15.69 -11.55
N LYS A 331 24.33 16.44 -12.28
CA LYS A 331 25.41 15.89 -13.11
C LYS A 331 26.54 15.28 -12.28
N ALA A 332 26.75 15.75 -11.04
CA ALA A 332 27.78 15.27 -10.10
C ALA A 332 29.20 15.13 -10.69
N GLU A 333 29.54 15.98 -11.67
CA GLU A 333 30.85 16.00 -12.32
C GLU A 333 31.67 17.20 -11.83
N GLY A 334 32.70 16.93 -11.04
CA GLY A 334 33.56 17.96 -10.47
C GLY A 334 34.30 18.79 -11.52
N PHE A 335 34.37 20.10 -11.31
CA PHE A 335 35.18 21.02 -12.13
C PHE A 335 35.92 22.04 -11.26
N ASP A 336 36.89 22.75 -11.86
CA ASP A 336 37.70 23.76 -11.18
C ASP A 336 37.47 25.17 -11.75
N THR A 337 38.00 26.17 -11.05
CA THR A 337 37.87 27.58 -11.45
C THR A 337 38.53 27.90 -12.79
N THR A 338 39.49 27.09 -13.27
CA THR A 338 40.16 27.34 -14.56
C THR A 338 39.22 27.14 -15.75
N LYS A 339 38.24 26.23 -15.62
CA LYS A 339 37.21 26.03 -16.66
C LYS A 339 36.42 27.29 -16.94
N ILE A 340 36.23 28.11 -15.91
CA ILE A 340 35.41 29.32 -15.97
C ILE A 340 36.28 30.51 -16.31
N LEU A 341 37.47 30.59 -15.72
CA LEU A 341 38.50 31.54 -16.11
C LEU A 341 38.76 31.47 -17.62
N GLY A 342 38.87 30.27 -18.20
CA GLY A 342 39.08 30.06 -19.64
C GLY A 342 37.95 30.55 -20.56
N LEU A 343 36.77 30.89 -20.02
CA LEU A 343 35.68 31.50 -20.78
C LEU A 343 35.77 33.03 -20.81
N LEU A 344 36.56 33.63 -19.92
CA LEU A 344 36.58 35.06 -19.65
C LEU A 344 37.65 35.78 -20.48
N LYS A 345 37.29 36.96 -20.97
CA LYS A 345 38.19 37.92 -21.61
C LYS A 345 37.97 39.31 -21.02
N ALA A 346 39.04 39.97 -20.57
CA ALA A 346 39.04 41.35 -20.12
C ALA A 346 39.70 42.25 -21.18
N THR A 347 38.96 43.22 -21.69
CA THR A 347 39.41 44.18 -22.73
C THR A 347 39.56 45.56 -22.10
N PRO A 348 40.69 46.28 -22.28
CA PRO A 348 40.85 47.63 -21.73
C PRO A 348 39.76 48.58 -22.21
N LYS A 349 39.19 49.36 -21.28
CA LYS A 349 38.21 50.40 -21.61
C LYS A 349 38.84 51.56 -22.37
N ASP A 350 40.07 51.94 -21.97
CA ASP A 350 40.90 52.88 -22.72
C ASP A 350 42.08 52.15 -23.38
N LYS A 351 41.99 52.02 -24.71
CA LYS A 351 43.02 51.36 -25.53
C LYS A 351 44.34 52.16 -25.61
N GLN A 352 44.33 53.44 -25.25
CA GLN A 352 45.52 54.30 -25.26
C GLN A 352 46.27 54.30 -23.92
N ALA A 353 45.68 53.73 -22.86
CA ALA A 353 46.24 53.72 -21.51
C ALA A 353 47.49 52.82 -21.34
N GLY A 354 47.85 52.04 -22.37
CA GLY A 354 48.98 51.11 -22.31
C GLY A 354 48.66 49.77 -21.63
N LEU A 355 47.38 49.47 -21.42
CA LEU A 355 46.87 48.17 -20.99
C LEU A 355 46.68 47.24 -22.20
N ARG A 356 46.79 45.92 -21.98
CA ARG A 356 46.59 44.90 -23.03
C ARG A 356 45.30 44.12 -22.81
N ASP A 357 44.79 43.46 -23.85
CA ASP A 357 43.74 42.44 -23.70
C ASP A 357 44.27 41.30 -22.81
N LEU A 358 43.42 40.80 -21.90
CA LEU A 358 43.70 39.66 -21.04
C LEU A 358 42.68 38.55 -21.30
N THR A 359 43.15 37.36 -21.63
CA THR A 359 42.33 36.16 -21.79
C THR A 359 42.62 35.22 -20.63
N GLY A 360 41.59 34.67 -20.01
CA GLY A 360 41.77 33.73 -18.92
C GLY A 360 42.43 32.44 -19.41
N GLY A 361 43.37 31.92 -18.64
CA GLY A 361 44.14 30.72 -19.02
C GLY A 361 45.20 30.95 -20.10
N GLU A 362 45.64 32.19 -20.31
CA GLU A 362 46.80 32.50 -21.16
C GLU A 362 48.04 31.70 -20.75
N THR A 363 48.79 31.20 -21.75
CA THR A 363 50.09 30.58 -21.52
C THR A 363 51.17 31.66 -21.50
N LEU A 364 51.64 32.03 -20.30
CA LEU A 364 52.68 33.03 -20.10
C LEU A 364 54.00 32.39 -19.65
N GLN A 365 55.08 33.14 -19.82
CA GLN A 365 56.37 32.81 -19.23
C GLN A 365 56.43 33.38 -17.80
N TYR A 366 57.32 32.86 -16.96
CA TYR A 366 57.47 33.36 -15.60
C TYR A 366 58.95 33.60 -15.28
N GLU A 367 59.20 34.59 -14.43
CA GLU A 367 60.52 34.88 -13.91
C GLU A 367 61.15 33.65 -13.23
N GLY A 368 62.45 33.43 -13.45
CA GLY A 368 63.19 32.30 -12.88
C GLY A 368 62.81 30.93 -13.47
N THR A 369 62.01 30.89 -14.54
CA THR A 369 61.67 29.66 -15.28
C THR A 369 62.33 29.62 -16.66
N GLY A 370 62.72 28.43 -17.11
CA GLY A 370 63.35 28.25 -18.43
C GLY A 370 64.65 29.05 -18.57
N THR A 371 64.72 29.92 -19.58
CA THR A 371 65.86 30.83 -19.83
C THR A 371 65.70 32.22 -19.22
N ASN A 372 64.62 32.47 -18.46
CA ASN A 372 64.35 33.78 -17.86
C ASN A 372 65.11 33.93 -16.55
N ALA A 373 65.81 35.06 -16.39
CA ALA A 373 66.57 35.34 -15.16
C ALA A 373 65.64 35.49 -13.95
N GLN A 374 66.08 35.00 -12.79
CA GLN A 374 65.41 35.22 -11.52
C GLN A 374 65.84 36.58 -10.93
N LYS A 375 64.89 37.49 -10.69
CA LYS A 375 65.11 38.75 -9.97
C LYS A 375 64.46 38.76 -8.60
N SER A 376 63.41 37.97 -8.37
CA SER A 376 62.66 37.90 -7.12
C SER A 376 62.24 36.48 -6.74
N HIS A 377 61.65 36.31 -5.56
CA HIS A 377 60.97 35.07 -5.14
C HIS A 377 59.52 34.98 -5.63
N MET A 378 59.08 35.94 -6.44
CA MET A 378 57.67 36.06 -6.85
C MET A 378 57.33 35.34 -8.14
N HIS A 379 58.32 35.01 -8.96
CA HIS A 379 58.13 34.30 -10.23
C HIS A 379 57.04 34.98 -11.08
N TYR A 380 57.10 36.31 -11.20
CA TYR A 380 56.04 37.07 -11.84
C TYR A 380 55.92 36.80 -13.34
N ALA A 381 54.73 37.07 -13.88
CA ALA A 381 54.38 36.80 -15.27
C ALA A 381 55.18 37.67 -16.25
N LEU A 382 55.65 37.03 -17.32
CA LEU A 382 56.44 37.60 -18.39
C LEU A 382 55.78 37.35 -19.75
N GLN A 383 55.81 38.37 -20.59
CA GLN A 383 55.49 38.28 -22.02
C GLN A 383 56.67 38.80 -22.82
N ASN A 384 57.24 37.95 -23.68
CA ASN A 384 58.45 38.27 -24.45
C ASN A 384 59.64 38.69 -23.57
N GLY A 385 59.76 38.10 -22.37
CA GLY A 385 60.81 38.42 -21.40
C GLY A 385 60.63 39.74 -20.63
N GLU A 386 59.51 40.45 -20.81
CA GLU A 386 59.19 41.69 -20.10
C GLU A 386 58.00 41.48 -19.13
N PRO A 387 57.93 42.21 -17.99
CA PRO A 387 56.84 42.06 -17.02
C PRO A 387 55.46 42.28 -17.63
N THR A 388 54.49 41.43 -17.25
CA THR A 388 53.09 41.54 -17.69
C THR A 388 52.12 41.19 -16.54
N GLY A 389 50.83 41.43 -16.75
CA GLY A 389 49.76 41.01 -15.85
C GLY A 389 48.98 39.83 -16.43
N GLU A 390 48.40 38.99 -15.58
CA GLU A 390 47.58 37.84 -15.96
C GLU A 390 46.21 37.87 -15.27
N LEU A 391 45.21 37.27 -15.92
CA LEU A 391 43.88 37.13 -15.33
C LEU A 391 43.86 35.89 -14.43
N THR A 392 43.53 36.07 -13.15
CA THR A 392 43.50 35.00 -12.14
C THR A 392 42.12 34.88 -11.51
N LEU A 393 41.70 33.66 -11.19
CA LEU A 393 40.43 33.39 -10.50
C LEU A 393 40.66 32.41 -9.35
N GLY A 394 40.42 32.90 -8.13
CA GLY A 394 40.68 32.14 -6.91
C GLY A 394 40.03 32.76 -5.68
N ASN A 395 40.47 32.31 -4.51
CA ASN A 395 40.02 32.80 -3.22
C ASN A 395 41.14 32.69 -2.17
N MET A 396 40.89 33.22 -0.97
CA MET A 396 41.81 33.15 0.15
C MET A 396 41.51 31.94 1.04
N GLY A 397 42.50 31.07 1.26
CA GLY A 397 42.52 30.05 2.30
C GLY A 397 43.36 30.51 3.48
N GLY A 398 42.79 31.35 4.35
CA GLY A 398 43.54 32.02 5.41
C GLY A 398 44.45 33.12 4.84
N PRO A 399 45.77 33.12 5.11
CA PRO A 399 46.68 34.15 4.60
C PRO A 399 47.13 33.90 3.14
N TYR A 400 46.83 32.72 2.58
CA TYR A 400 47.29 32.28 1.25
C TYR A 400 46.19 32.38 0.20
N TRP A 401 46.55 32.91 -0.96
CA TRP A 401 45.75 32.85 -2.18
C TRP A 401 45.88 31.47 -2.82
N SER A 402 44.75 30.92 -3.24
CA SER A 402 44.70 29.70 -4.04
C SER A 402 44.08 30.02 -5.39
N GLY A 403 44.91 30.10 -6.43
CA GLY A 403 44.46 30.00 -7.82
C GLY A 403 44.15 28.54 -8.17
N ASN A 404 43.33 28.32 -9.20
CA ASN A 404 42.93 26.99 -9.68
C ASN A 404 42.37 26.08 -8.56
N GLN A 405 41.13 26.35 -8.13
CA GLN A 405 40.46 25.57 -7.10
C GLN A 405 39.36 24.70 -7.66
N LYS A 406 39.21 23.49 -7.12
CA LYS A 406 37.99 22.69 -7.32
C LYS A 406 36.79 23.47 -6.79
N VAL A 407 35.73 23.55 -7.58
CA VAL A 407 34.47 24.15 -7.15
C VAL A 407 33.77 23.17 -6.22
N SER A 408 33.73 23.49 -4.92
CA SER A 408 33.16 22.61 -3.91
C SER A 408 31.71 22.20 -4.23
N ASN A 409 31.40 20.93 -4.02
CA ASN A 409 30.10 20.29 -4.26
C ASN A 409 29.70 20.13 -5.73
N SER A 410 30.57 20.43 -6.70
CA SER A 410 30.30 20.15 -8.12
C SER A 410 30.35 18.65 -8.47
N ASP A 411 31.01 17.85 -7.63
CA ASP A 411 31.22 16.40 -7.76
C ASP A 411 30.21 15.55 -6.99
N VAL A 412 29.16 16.16 -6.45
CA VAL A 412 28.12 15.49 -5.64
C VAL A 412 26.76 15.76 -6.26
N ASP A 413 25.91 14.72 -6.33
CA ASP A 413 24.52 14.89 -6.72
C ASP A 413 23.75 15.64 -5.61
N LEU A 414 23.28 16.83 -5.94
CA LEU A 414 22.48 17.67 -5.05
C LEU A 414 21.06 17.91 -5.57
N GLY A 415 20.56 17.08 -6.50
CA GLY A 415 19.21 17.21 -7.07
C GLY A 415 18.12 17.34 -5.99
N ASP A 416 18.16 16.45 -5.00
CA ASP A 416 17.20 16.36 -3.89
C ASP A 416 17.56 17.20 -2.66
N ALA A 417 18.65 17.96 -2.71
CA ALA A 417 19.01 18.88 -1.63
C ALA A 417 18.13 20.12 -1.69
N GLU A 418 17.73 20.64 -0.52
CA GLU A 418 16.93 21.87 -0.46
C GLU A 418 17.73 23.09 -0.93
N SER A 419 17.03 23.98 -1.63
CA SER A 419 17.51 25.28 -2.07
C SER A 419 17.17 26.38 -1.07
N GLU A 420 17.99 27.43 -1.07
CA GLU A 420 17.70 28.68 -0.36
C GLU A 420 18.00 29.88 -1.25
N ALA A 421 17.27 30.97 -1.05
CA ALA A 421 17.57 32.26 -1.65
C ALA A 421 18.54 33.03 -0.74
N GLY A 422 19.84 32.76 -0.93
CA GLY A 422 20.91 33.33 -0.12
C GLY A 422 21.39 34.68 -0.67
N SER A 423 21.72 35.60 0.23
CA SER A 423 22.35 36.88 -0.12
C SER A 423 23.86 36.81 0.10
N TYR A 424 24.64 37.14 -0.92
CA TYR A 424 26.09 37.01 -0.92
C TYR A 424 26.76 38.33 -1.25
N SER A 425 27.63 38.78 -0.35
CA SER A 425 28.48 39.96 -0.56
C SER A 425 29.92 39.64 -0.16
N TRP A 426 30.84 40.39 -0.74
CA TRP A 426 32.29 40.34 -0.48
C TRP A 426 32.78 41.72 -0.11
N ASP A 427 32.34 42.72 -0.87
CA ASP A 427 32.68 44.12 -0.71
C ASP A 427 31.42 45.00 -0.84
N THR A 428 31.47 46.15 -0.19
CA THR A 428 30.39 47.15 -0.14
C THR A 428 30.01 47.70 -1.50
N GLU A 429 30.97 47.82 -2.42
CA GLU A 429 30.82 48.46 -3.73
C GLU A 429 30.08 47.58 -4.72
N ALA A 430 30.27 46.26 -4.66
CA ALA A 430 29.51 45.31 -5.45
C ALA A 430 28.07 45.12 -4.94
N GLY A 431 27.84 45.41 -3.65
CA GLY A 431 26.59 45.11 -2.98
C GLY A 431 26.32 43.61 -2.79
N PRO A 432 25.23 43.24 -2.11
CA PRO A 432 24.80 41.86 -2.02
C PRO A 432 24.13 41.39 -3.31
N VAL A 433 24.45 40.16 -3.73
CA VAL A 433 23.77 39.46 -4.81
C VAL A 433 22.95 38.32 -4.21
N LYS A 434 21.66 38.32 -4.51
CA LYS A 434 20.75 37.27 -4.08
C LYS A 434 20.68 36.18 -5.15
N VAL A 435 20.87 34.92 -4.74
CA VAL A 435 20.76 33.76 -5.65
C VAL A 435 20.07 32.60 -4.96
N ALA A 436 19.22 31.91 -5.71
CA ALA A 436 18.65 30.61 -5.39
C ALA A 436 19.66 29.53 -5.75
N GLY A 437 20.02 28.71 -4.77
CA GLY A 437 20.85 27.54 -4.98
C GLY A 437 20.83 26.62 -3.78
N LYS A 438 21.51 25.49 -3.89
CA LYS A 438 21.50 24.45 -2.84
C LYS A 438 22.09 24.99 -1.52
N LYS A 439 21.36 24.78 -0.43
CA LYS A 439 21.59 25.40 0.89
C LYS A 439 23.01 25.15 1.41
N GLY A 440 23.76 26.23 1.67
CA GLY A 440 25.14 26.15 2.14
C GLY A 440 26.15 25.52 1.15
N LYS A 441 25.83 25.41 -0.14
CA LYS A 441 26.68 24.75 -1.16
C LYS A 441 27.30 25.70 -2.18
N ILE A 442 27.08 27.00 -2.04
CA ILE A 442 27.61 28.02 -2.95
C ILE A 442 29.11 28.21 -2.75
N PHE A 443 29.86 28.18 -3.84
CA PHE A 443 31.30 28.41 -3.84
C PHE A 443 31.63 29.82 -4.34
N LYS A 444 32.58 30.48 -3.69
CA LYS A 444 32.89 31.90 -3.84
C LYS A 444 34.32 32.10 -4.33
N ALA A 445 34.50 32.93 -5.35
CA ALA A 445 35.80 33.29 -5.90
C ALA A 445 35.88 34.77 -6.31
N ARG A 446 37.08 35.24 -6.62
CA ARG A 446 37.43 36.62 -6.96
C ARG A 446 38.34 36.63 -8.19
N LEU A 447 37.99 37.46 -9.17
CA LEU A 447 38.71 37.62 -10.43
C LEU A 447 39.59 38.88 -10.37
N PHE A 448 40.89 38.74 -10.63
CA PHE A 448 41.87 39.82 -10.56
C PHE A 448 42.76 39.87 -11.80
N VAL A 449 43.38 41.04 -12.02
CA VAL A 449 44.59 41.17 -12.84
C VAL A 449 45.78 41.22 -11.89
N GLU A 450 46.64 40.20 -11.94
CA GLU A 450 47.81 40.10 -11.06
C GLU A 450 49.11 39.95 -11.87
N PRO A 451 50.22 40.58 -11.45
CA PRO A 451 51.54 40.29 -12.01
C PRO A 451 52.18 39.02 -11.44
N TYR A 452 51.80 38.67 -10.21
CA TYR A 452 52.28 37.51 -9.45
C TYR A 452 51.26 37.20 -8.34
N ALA A 453 51.48 36.10 -7.62
CA ALA A 453 50.53 35.57 -6.64
C ALA A 453 49.95 36.61 -5.65
N MET A 454 48.62 36.69 -5.62
CA MET A 454 47.82 37.58 -4.76
C MET A 454 48.14 37.49 -3.26
N THR A 455 48.67 36.36 -2.78
CA THR A 455 49.16 36.18 -1.40
C THR A 455 50.04 37.34 -0.94
N TYR A 456 50.91 37.81 -1.84
CA TYR A 456 51.91 38.85 -1.57
C TYR A 456 51.55 40.17 -2.23
N TYR A 457 51.02 40.12 -3.47
CA TYR A 457 50.64 41.31 -4.22
C TYR A 457 49.66 42.21 -3.47
N LYS A 458 48.84 41.62 -2.58
CA LYS A 458 47.92 42.36 -1.71
C LYS A 458 48.56 43.49 -0.90
N HIS A 459 49.85 43.39 -0.55
CA HIS A 459 50.54 44.39 0.29
C HIS A 459 50.80 45.74 -0.43
N VAL A 460 50.81 45.72 -1.77
CA VAL A 460 51.01 46.89 -2.64
C VAL A 460 49.75 47.27 -3.42
N TYR A 461 48.85 46.31 -3.70
CA TYR A 461 47.68 46.54 -4.54
C TYR A 461 46.40 46.92 -3.78
N MET A 462 46.18 46.36 -2.58
CA MET A 462 44.92 46.51 -1.86
C MET A 462 44.81 47.85 -1.15
N GLU A 463 43.57 48.33 -1.04
CA GLU A 463 43.23 49.50 -0.24
C GLU A 463 43.50 49.25 1.25
N GLN A 464 43.78 50.31 2.00
CA GLN A 464 44.06 50.22 3.42
C GLN A 464 42.91 49.53 4.17
N GLY A 465 43.24 48.48 4.94
CA GLY A 465 42.25 47.69 5.71
C GLY A 465 41.47 46.65 4.89
N ARG A 466 41.72 46.53 3.58
CA ARG A 466 41.11 45.51 2.72
C ARG A 466 42.08 44.36 2.42
N ASN A 467 41.52 43.22 2.05
CA ASN A 467 42.23 42.03 1.63
C ASN A 467 41.64 41.49 0.30
N PRO A 468 42.26 40.49 -0.34
CA PRO A 468 41.78 39.98 -1.62
C PRO A 468 40.34 39.44 -1.61
N GLY A 469 39.82 39.07 -0.45
CA GLY A 469 38.45 38.60 -0.29
C GLY A 469 37.39 39.70 -0.26
N ASN A 470 37.74 40.98 -0.07
CA ASN A 470 36.77 42.06 0.15
C ASN A 470 37.14 43.44 -0.44
N THR A 471 38.09 43.51 -1.37
CA THR A 471 38.52 44.74 -2.08
C THR A 471 37.48 45.23 -3.11
N ALA A 472 37.53 46.50 -3.52
CA ALA A 472 36.74 46.96 -4.66
C ALA A 472 37.39 46.64 -6.02
N LYS A 473 38.65 46.17 -6.04
CA LYS A 473 39.45 46.02 -7.26
C LYS A 473 39.35 44.65 -7.95
N ALA A 474 38.32 43.86 -7.67
CA ALA A 474 38.17 42.51 -8.22
C ALA A 474 36.73 42.18 -8.57
N ILE A 475 36.46 41.47 -9.66
CA ILE A 475 35.08 41.02 -9.95
C ILE A 475 34.75 39.80 -9.08
N ASN A 476 33.58 39.81 -8.44
CA ASN A 476 33.10 38.64 -7.70
C ASN A 476 32.69 37.54 -8.65
N VAL A 477 32.96 36.28 -8.31
CA VAL A 477 32.48 35.13 -9.08
C VAL A 477 31.82 34.14 -8.12
N ILE A 478 30.56 33.79 -8.41
CA ILE A 478 29.74 32.90 -7.59
C ILE A 478 29.44 31.65 -8.40
N PHE A 479 29.72 30.48 -7.81
CA PHE A 479 29.35 29.19 -8.37
C PHE A 479 28.14 28.67 -7.61
N VAL A 480 27.01 28.57 -8.32
CA VAL A 480 25.71 28.28 -7.74
C VAL A 480 25.23 26.94 -8.27
N PRO A 481 25.14 25.88 -7.43
CA PRO A 481 24.37 24.71 -7.79
C PRO A 481 22.91 25.15 -7.98
N GLN A 482 22.42 25.11 -9.22
CA GLN A 482 21.14 25.69 -9.62
C GLN A 482 19.95 24.93 -9.01
N THR A 483 18.77 25.55 -9.02
CA THR A 483 17.55 24.84 -8.64
C THR A 483 17.25 23.74 -9.66
N ASN A 484 16.90 22.56 -9.20
CA ASN A 484 16.68 21.40 -10.05
C ASN A 484 15.31 21.47 -10.75
N HIS A 485 14.29 21.90 -10.03
CA HIS A 485 12.92 21.96 -10.51
C HIS A 485 12.50 23.39 -10.84
N LYS A 486 11.71 23.51 -11.91
CA LYS A 486 11.08 24.74 -12.41
C LYS A 486 9.57 24.69 -12.20
N THR A 487 8.87 25.78 -12.55
CA THR A 487 7.41 25.90 -12.37
C THR A 487 6.64 24.75 -13.03
N LYS A 488 7.13 24.30 -14.20
CA LYS A 488 6.55 23.15 -14.91
C LYS A 488 6.67 21.86 -14.10
N ASP A 489 7.84 21.57 -13.53
CA ASP A 489 8.07 20.36 -12.75
C ASP A 489 7.20 20.31 -11.48
N LEU A 490 6.99 21.48 -10.85
CA LEU A 490 6.05 21.62 -9.72
C LEU A 490 4.62 21.29 -10.16
N SER A 491 4.18 21.84 -11.29
CA SER A 491 2.86 21.56 -11.88
C SER A 491 2.69 20.08 -12.25
N ASP A 492 3.71 19.48 -12.87
CA ASP A 492 3.70 18.07 -13.25
C ASP A 492 3.63 17.18 -12.00
N SER A 493 4.43 17.49 -10.96
CA SER A 493 4.39 16.77 -9.69
C SER A 493 3.02 16.88 -9.00
N ILE A 494 2.41 18.07 -8.96
CA ILE A 494 1.03 18.23 -8.45
C ILE A 494 0.05 17.37 -9.26
N GLY A 495 0.19 17.34 -10.58
CA GLY A 495 -0.63 16.53 -11.49
C GLY A 495 -0.52 15.01 -11.29
N GLU A 496 0.55 14.51 -10.66
CA GLU A 496 0.66 13.10 -10.27
C GLU A 496 -0.30 12.71 -9.14
N HIS A 497 -0.86 13.68 -8.40
CA HIS A 497 -1.95 13.44 -7.46
C HIS A 497 -3.26 13.18 -8.22
N LYS A 498 -3.41 11.96 -8.73
CA LYS A 498 -4.56 11.58 -9.55
C LYS A 498 -5.81 11.42 -8.68
N THR A 499 -6.80 12.27 -8.91
CA THR A 499 -8.14 12.18 -8.31
C THR A 499 -9.19 11.92 -9.37
N GLU A 500 -10.32 11.33 -8.97
CA GLU A 500 -11.54 11.24 -9.77
C GLU A 500 -12.68 11.90 -8.99
N ASN A 501 -13.61 12.56 -9.69
CA ASN A 501 -14.75 13.18 -9.03
C ASN A 501 -15.83 12.13 -8.76
N VAL A 502 -16.08 11.84 -7.49
CA VAL A 502 -17.14 10.94 -7.03
C VAL A 502 -18.08 11.75 -6.15
N GLU A 503 -19.34 11.89 -6.59
CA GLU A 503 -20.39 12.64 -5.88
C GLU A 503 -20.01 14.10 -5.54
N GLY A 504 -19.28 14.79 -6.43
CA GLY A 504 -18.86 16.17 -6.22
C GLY A 504 -17.66 16.34 -5.30
N LYS A 505 -17.00 15.24 -4.89
CA LYS A 505 -15.74 15.24 -4.15
C LYS A 505 -14.63 14.58 -4.97
N ASP A 506 -13.48 15.21 -5.03
CA ASP A 506 -12.30 14.62 -5.66
C ASP A 506 -11.70 13.57 -4.73
N VAL A 507 -11.73 12.31 -5.14
CA VAL A 507 -11.19 11.17 -4.40
C VAL A 507 -9.91 10.66 -5.06
N PRO A 508 -8.82 10.46 -4.30
CA PRO A 508 -7.58 9.94 -4.86
C PRO A 508 -7.71 8.50 -5.37
N THR A 509 -7.11 8.24 -6.52
CA THR A 509 -7.23 6.96 -7.25
C THR A 509 -6.07 5.99 -7.00
N GLN A 510 -5.05 6.41 -6.26
CA GLN A 510 -3.84 5.61 -6.06
C GLN A 510 -3.89 4.81 -4.76
N SER A 511 -3.76 3.49 -4.86
CA SER A 511 -3.69 2.53 -3.75
C SER A 511 -2.68 2.94 -2.69
N LYS A 512 -1.49 3.33 -3.14
CA LYS A 512 -0.42 3.82 -2.27
C LYS A 512 -0.85 4.95 -1.35
N TYR A 513 -1.78 5.81 -1.78
CA TYR A 513 -2.27 6.92 -0.97
C TYR A 513 -3.43 6.50 -0.05
N TYR A 514 -4.49 5.87 -0.57
CA TYR A 514 -5.67 5.60 0.27
C TYR A 514 -5.48 4.41 1.22
N ASN A 515 -4.48 3.55 0.99
CA ASN A 515 -4.04 2.51 1.92
C ASN A 515 -2.85 2.95 2.80
N ALA A 516 -2.30 4.16 2.62
CA ALA A 516 -1.20 4.64 3.45
C ALA A 516 -1.61 4.83 4.91
N SER A 517 -0.61 4.77 5.79
CA SER A 517 -0.75 5.20 7.18
C SER A 517 -1.12 6.67 7.28
N ALA A 518 -1.86 7.03 8.34
CA ALA A 518 -2.37 8.38 8.54
C ALA A 518 -1.24 9.42 8.54
N ASP A 519 -0.11 9.13 9.21
CA ASP A 519 1.02 10.03 9.32
C ASP A 519 1.65 10.35 7.94
N LYS A 520 1.78 9.33 7.06
CA LYS A 520 2.34 9.51 5.72
C LYS A 520 1.39 10.25 4.79
N LYS A 521 0.08 9.96 4.92
CA LYS A 521 -0.97 10.64 4.18
C LYS A 521 -1.02 12.13 4.53
N ASP A 522 -1.00 12.46 5.81
CA ASP A 522 -1.01 13.85 6.30
C ASP A 522 0.25 14.61 5.83
N ALA A 523 1.42 13.96 5.87
CA ALA A 523 2.66 14.54 5.37
C ALA A 523 2.57 14.87 3.87
N TYR A 524 2.04 13.94 3.06
CA TYR A 524 1.86 14.13 1.63
C TYR A 524 0.80 15.20 1.31
N GLU A 525 -0.34 15.23 1.99
CA GLU A 525 -1.36 16.27 1.83
C GLU A 525 -0.82 17.66 2.16
N LYS A 526 -0.03 17.78 3.24
CA LYS A 526 0.62 19.04 3.63
C LYS A 526 1.62 19.52 2.57
N ALA A 527 2.42 18.61 2.02
CA ALA A 527 3.35 18.91 0.93
C ALA A 527 2.59 19.31 -0.35
N LEU A 528 1.53 18.59 -0.72
CA LEU A 528 0.69 18.88 -1.88
C LEU A 528 0.00 20.23 -1.75
N LYS A 529 -0.52 20.55 -0.57
CA LYS A 529 -1.10 21.86 -0.29
C LYS A 529 -0.06 22.98 -0.45
N THR A 530 1.12 22.80 0.13
CA THR A 530 2.22 23.78 0.03
C THR A 530 2.62 24.00 -1.43
N ALA A 531 2.74 22.92 -2.21
CA ALA A 531 3.04 22.98 -3.64
C ALA A 531 1.93 23.69 -4.44
N THR A 532 0.66 23.37 -4.16
CA THR A 532 -0.50 23.94 -4.86
C THR A 532 -0.68 25.42 -4.57
N ASP A 533 -0.59 25.80 -3.29
CA ASP A 533 -0.64 27.21 -2.85
C ASP A 533 0.48 28.01 -3.52
N LEU A 534 1.70 27.45 -3.58
CA LEU A 534 2.83 28.09 -4.24
C LEU A 534 2.59 28.24 -5.75
N LEU A 535 2.20 27.17 -6.44
CA LEU A 535 1.94 27.19 -7.90
C LEU A 535 0.92 28.28 -8.25
N ALA A 536 -0.11 28.46 -7.44
CA ALA A 536 -1.11 29.52 -7.67
C ALA A 536 -0.52 30.93 -7.72
N THR A 537 0.62 31.18 -7.04
CA THR A 537 1.32 32.48 -7.02
C THR A 537 2.34 32.66 -8.15
N VAL A 538 2.73 31.58 -8.84
CA VAL A 538 3.82 31.60 -9.84
C VAL A 538 3.40 31.14 -11.24
N LYS A 539 2.26 30.45 -11.40
CA LYS A 539 1.84 29.80 -12.65
C LYS A 539 1.78 30.72 -13.89
N ASP A 540 1.46 31.99 -13.70
CA ASP A 540 1.29 32.97 -14.78
C ASP A 540 2.58 33.78 -15.04
N LYS A 541 3.67 33.48 -14.32
CA LYS A 541 4.98 34.16 -14.45
C LYS A 541 5.91 33.35 -15.36
N GLN A 542 6.71 34.04 -16.16
CA GLN A 542 7.83 33.40 -16.87
C GLN A 542 8.99 33.15 -15.90
N GLU A 543 9.80 32.11 -16.15
CA GLU A 543 10.93 31.74 -15.28
C GLU A 543 11.93 32.88 -15.03
N LYS A 544 12.15 33.74 -16.03
CA LYS A 544 13.00 34.92 -15.92
C LYS A 544 12.45 36.00 -14.98
N ASP A 545 11.14 36.00 -14.74
CA ASP A 545 10.43 37.00 -13.92
C ASP A 545 10.21 36.51 -12.46
N LEU A 546 10.64 35.28 -12.15
CA LEU A 546 10.59 34.74 -10.80
C LEU A 546 11.70 35.33 -9.94
N THR A 547 11.35 35.67 -8.69
CA THR A 547 12.36 36.02 -7.69
C THR A 547 13.17 34.79 -7.30
N GLU A 548 14.37 35.01 -6.79
CA GLU A 548 15.21 33.91 -6.29
C GLU A 548 14.53 33.15 -5.13
N GLU A 549 13.72 33.84 -4.30
CA GLU A 549 12.81 33.18 -3.35
C GLU A 549 11.89 32.19 -4.03
N GLN A 550 11.18 32.63 -5.07
CA GLN A 550 10.20 31.80 -5.76
C GLN A 550 10.87 30.60 -6.40
N LYS A 551 12.05 30.77 -7.01
CA LYS A 551 12.83 29.66 -7.59
C LYS A 551 13.21 28.61 -6.53
N ALA A 552 13.72 29.04 -5.37
CA ALA A 552 14.07 28.13 -4.28
C ALA A 552 12.83 27.44 -3.68
N GLN A 553 11.72 28.16 -3.53
CA GLN A 553 10.45 27.61 -3.04
C GLN A 553 9.88 26.57 -3.99
N ILE A 554 9.93 26.80 -5.30
CA ILE A 554 9.45 25.86 -6.33
C ILE A 554 10.27 24.57 -6.26
N ASP A 555 11.59 24.69 -6.17
CA ASP A 555 12.50 23.56 -6.03
C ASP A 555 12.16 22.72 -4.80
N ASN A 556 12.07 23.36 -3.63
CA ASN A 556 11.81 22.70 -2.36
C ASN A 556 10.40 22.09 -2.30
N ALA A 557 9.38 22.78 -2.81
CA ALA A 557 8.02 22.26 -2.83
C ALA A 557 7.93 21.02 -3.72
N THR A 558 8.62 21.01 -4.86
CA THR A 558 8.67 19.85 -5.77
C THR A 558 9.40 18.68 -5.12
N ILE A 559 10.59 18.93 -4.54
CA ILE A 559 11.37 17.90 -3.81
C ILE A 559 10.55 17.31 -2.66
N ASN A 560 9.95 18.16 -1.82
CA ASN A 560 9.22 17.71 -0.65
C ASN A 560 7.93 16.98 -1.02
N LEU A 561 7.24 17.40 -2.08
CA LEU A 561 6.07 16.69 -2.59
C LEU A 561 6.46 15.31 -3.16
N ASN A 562 7.53 15.24 -3.95
CA ASN A 562 8.03 13.98 -4.51
C ASN A 562 8.49 13.02 -3.41
N LYS A 563 9.22 13.51 -2.39
CA LYS A 563 9.64 12.71 -1.23
C LYS A 563 8.43 12.20 -0.45
N ALA A 564 7.47 13.07 -0.13
CA ALA A 564 6.27 12.65 0.57
C ALA A 564 5.43 11.64 -0.24
N ARG A 565 5.40 11.76 -1.58
CA ARG A 565 4.76 10.77 -2.47
C ARG A 565 5.47 9.41 -2.40
N ALA A 566 6.80 9.41 -2.44
CA ALA A 566 7.61 8.20 -2.39
C ALA A 566 7.52 7.49 -1.03
N GLU A 567 7.29 8.23 0.05
CA GLU A 567 7.10 7.70 1.41
C GLU A 567 5.69 7.16 1.70
N LEU A 568 4.74 7.31 0.78
CA LEU A 568 3.43 6.68 0.90
C LEU A 568 3.60 5.16 0.97
N ASP A 569 3.18 4.59 2.09
CA ASP A 569 3.39 3.19 2.49
C ASP A 569 2.16 2.30 2.24
N GLY A 570 1.15 2.81 1.52
CA GLY A 570 -0.02 2.03 1.15
C GLY A 570 0.34 0.88 0.22
N ALA A 571 -0.04 -0.34 0.61
CA ALA A 571 0.06 -1.50 -0.26
C ALA A 571 -0.97 -1.42 -1.40
N ASP A 572 -0.71 -2.15 -2.49
CA ASP A 572 -1.71 -2.37 -3.52
C ASP A 572 -2.90 -3.16 -2.96
N THR A 573 -4.12 -2.75 -3.34
CA THR A 573 -5.34 -3.46 -2.93
C THR A 573 -5.41 -4.81 -3.67
N ASN A 574 -5.28 -5.91 -2.93
CA ASN A 574 -5.49 -7.26 -3.44
C ASN A 574 -6.95 -7.69 -3.21
N LYS A 575 -7.68 -7.94 -4.31
CA LYS A 575 -9.07 -8.39 -4.30
C LYS A 575 -9.26 -9.89 -4.56
N ASP A 576 -8.19 -10.64 -4.82
CA ASP A 576 -8.25 -12.03 -5.26
C ASP A 576 -9.02 -12.89 -4.26
N LYS A 577 -8.70 -12.76 -2.98
CA LYS A 577 -9.38 -13.52 -1.91
C LYS A 577 -10.86 -13.17 -1.74
N LEU A 578 -11.25 -11.92 -2.03
CA LEU A 578 -12.65 -11.51 -2.03
C LEU A 578 -13.37 -12.08 -3.26
N ASN A 579 -12.72 -12.02 -4.43
CA ASN A 579 -13.22 -12.62 -5.66
C ASN A 579 -13.42 -14.13 -5.50
N ASP A 580 -12.46 -14.85 -4.91
CA ASP A 580 -12.59 -16.28 -4.60
C ASP A 580 -13.81 -16.55 -3.71
N SER A 581 -14.04 -15.70 -2.69
CA SER A 581 -15.22 -15.82 -1.83
C SER A 581 -16.52 -15.51 -2.56
N ILE A 582 -16.56 -14.51 -3.45
CA ILE A 582 -17.73 -14.21 -4.29
C ILE A 582 -18.00 -15.37 -5.25
N ASP A 583 -16.96 -15.88 -5.92
CA ASP A 583 -17.04 -16.96 -6.89
C ASP A 583 -17.49 -18.28 -6.23
N ALA A 584 -17.12 -18.50 -4.97
CA ALA A 584 -17.63 -19.62 -4.16
C ALA A 584 -19.16 -19.59 -3.93
N ASN A 585 -19.84 -18.46 -4.17
CA ASN A 585 -21.30 -18.44 -4.25
C ASN A 585 -21.81 -19.40 -5.34
N GLY A 586 -21.10 -19.48 -6.47
CA GLY A 586 -21.47 -20.25 -7.64
C GLY A 586 -22.69 -19.70 -8.38
N LYS A 587 -23.15 -20.45 -9.38
CA LYS A 587 -24.28 -20.06 -10.24
C LYS A 587 -25.61 -20.63 -9.73
N ALA A 588 -26.66 -19.84 -9.88
CA ALA A 588 -28.04 -20.27 -9.65
C ALA A 588 -28.43 -21.35 -10.67
N ALA A 589 -29.45 -22.15 -10.31
CA ALA A 589 -30.02 -23.10 -11.26
C ALA A 589 -30.79 -22.33 -12.36
N GLU A 590 -30.47 -22.59 -13.62
CA GLU A 590 -31.16 -22.05 -14.80
C GLU A 590 -31.51 -23.17 -15.77
N GLY A 591 -32.79 -23.30 -16.11
CA GLY A 591 -33.28 -24.35 -17.02
C GLY A 591 -32.98 -25.76 -16.50
N THR A 592 -32.26 -26.55 -17.30
CA THR A 592 -31.85 -27.93 -16.95
C THR A 592 -30.48 -28.01 -16.25
N THR A 593 -29.82 -26.87 -15.99
CA THR A 593 -28.47 -26.81 -15.41
C THR A 593 -28.52 -26.71 -13.89
N ALA A 594 -27.79 -27.60 -13.19
CA ALA A 594 -27.75 -27.62 -11.73
C ALA A 594 -27.01 -26.39 -11.15
N ALA A 595 -27.48 -25.91 -10.00
CA ALA A 595 -26.76 -24.88 -9.23
C ALA A 595 -25.37 -25.38 -8.82
N THR A 596 -24.43 -24.45 -8.65
CA THR A 596 -23.03 -24.74 -8.25
C THR A 596 -22.62 -23.89 -7.05
N GLY A 597 -21.51 -24.24 -6.39
CA GLY A 597 -20.98 -23.49 -5.25
C GLY A 597 -21.93 -23.49 -4.04
N THR A 598 -21.96 -22.38 -3.30
CA THR A 598 -22.84 -22.19 -2.13
C THR A 598 -24.30 -22.42 -2.49
N GLN A 599 -24.74 -22.00 -3.69
CA GLN A 599 -26.13 -22.17 -4.14
C GLN A 599 -26.55 -23.64 -4.33
N ALA A 600 -25.62 -24.56 -4.52
CA ALA A 600 -25.91 -25.99 -4.67
C ALA A 600 -26.15 -26.71 -3.34
N THR A 601 -25.73 -26.11 -2.22
CA THR A 601 -25.70 -26.75 -0.90
C THR A 601 -27.09 -26.91 -0.30
N ASN A 602 -27.28 -27.94 0.54
CA ASN A 602 -28.55 -28.12 1.24
C ASN A 602 -28.85 -26.96 2.20
N GLN A 603 -27.82 -26.36 2.80
CA GLN A 603 -27.90 -25.20 3.67
C GLN A 603 -28.55 -24.03 2.94
N PHE A 604 -28.05 -23.71 1.73
CA PHE A 604 -28.58 -22.61 0.93
C PHE A 604 -30.02 -22.86 0.47
N LYS A 605 -30.34 -24.10 0.07
CA LYS A 605 -31.72 -24.49 -0.28
C LYS A 605 -32.65 -24.31 0.92
N ASN A 606 -32.24 -24.74 2.11
CA ASN A 606 -33.04 -24.66 3.32
C ASN A 606 -33.26 -23.24 3.82
N VAL A 607 -32.33 -22.30 3.61
CA VAL A 607 -32.58 -20.89 3.92
C VAL A 607 -33.41 -20.18 2.85
N SER A 608 -33.43 -20.70 1.62
CA SER A 608 -34.19 -20.15 0.49
C SER A 608 -35.66 -20.60 0.51
N ASP A 609 -35.93 -21.85 0.86
CA ASP A 609 -37.27 -22.44 0.99
C ASP A 609 -37.34 -23.30 2.27
N PRO A 610 -37.36 -22.66 3.46
CA PRO A 610 -37.31 -23.36 4.74
C PRO A 610 -38.59 -24.14 5.02
N ASP A 611 -38.43 -25.40 5.43
CA ASP A 611 -39.51 -26.29 5.85
C ASP A 611 -39.08 -27.15 7.04
N PHE A 612 -38.52 -26.53 8.07
CA PHE A 612 -38.17 -27.22 9.30
C PHE A 612 -39.43 -27.53 10.11
N LYS A 613 -39.54 -28.78 10.57
CA LYS A 613 -40.60 -29.25 11.47
C LYS A 613 -40.06 -29.51 12.87
N LYS A 614 -40.93 -29.46 13.87
CA LYS A 614 -40.68 -29.95 15.24
C LYS A 614 -40.89 -31.46 15.29
N ALA A 615 -40.46 -32.08 16.39
CA ALA A 615 -40.59 -33.53 16.61
C ALA A 615 -42.05 -34.04 16.59
N ASP A 616 -43.04 -33.16 16.82
CA ASP A 616 -44.47 -33.50 16.72
C ASP A 616 -45.05 -33.36 15.29
N GLY A 617 -44.22 -33.00 14.31
CA GLY A 617 -44.58 -32.78 12.92
C GLY A 617 -45.14 -31.39 12.60
N SER A 618 -45.28 -30.48 13.58
CA SER A 618 -45.72 -29.11 13.35
C SER A 618 -44.58 -28.21 12.83
N ASP A 619 -44.91 -27.07 12.22
CA ASP A 619 -43.91 -26.13 11.70
C ASP A 619 -43.02 -25.52 12.82
N ASP A 620 -41.70 -25.58 12.63
CA ASP A 620 -40.74 -24.87 13.45
C ASP A 620 -40.62 -23.40 12.98
N LYS A 621 -41.61 -22.58 13.34
CA LYS A 621 -41.69 -21.18 12.92
C LYS A 621 -40.43 -20.39 13.24
N ASP A 622 -39.86 -20.58 14.43
CA ASP A 622 -38.69 -19.82 14.88
C ASP A 622 -37.46 -20.18 14.03
N ARG A 623 -37.23 -21.47 13.77
CA ARG A 623 -36.12 -21.92 12.92
C ARG A 623 -36.32 -21.52 11.46
N ASN A 624 -37.55 -21.58 10.94
CA ASN A 624 -37.88 -21.17 9.58
C ASN A 624 -37.68 -19.65 9.37
N GLU A 625 -38.08 -18.81 10.34
CA GLU A 625 -37.82 -17.36 10.29
C GLU A 625 -36.32 -17.04 10.44
N ALA A 626 -35.61 -17.75 11.31
CA ALA A 626 -34.16 -17.62 11.42
C ALA A 626 -33.44 -17.99 10.11
N ALA A 627 -33.92 -19.00 9.39
CA ALA A 627 -33.40 -19.42 8.09
C ALA A 627 -33.60 -18.32 7.03
N LYS A 628 -34.81 -17.75 6.93
CA LYS A 628 -35.08 -16.61 6.02
C LYS A 628 -34.19 -15.41 6.32
N LYS A 629 -33.99 -15.11 7.61
CA LYS A 629 -33.08 -14.03 8.03
C LYS A 629 -31.65 -14.33 7.61
N ALA A 630 -31.16 -15.55 7.81
CA ALA A 630 -29.82 -15.95 7.38
C ALA A 630 -29.64 -15.82 5.86
N LYS A 631 -30.66 -16.13 5.05
CA LYS A 631 -30.65 -15.87 3.61
C LYS A 631 -30.53 -14.39 3.29
N THR A 632 -31.29 -13.55 3.98
CA THR A 632 -31.28 -12.09 3.79
C THR A 632 -29.91 -11.51 4.16
N ASP A 633 -29.34 -11.94 5.29
CA ASP A 633 -28.03 -11.51 5.74
C ASP A 633 -26.93 -11.94 4.74
N TYR A 634 -27.01 -13.16 4.19
CA TYR A 634 -26.11 -13.66 3.15
C TYR A 634 -26.21 -12.88 1.84
N ASP A 635 -27.43 -12.65 1.33
CA ASP A 635 -27.64 -11.89 0.09
C ASP A 635 -27.12 -10.46 0.20
N LYS A 636 -27.35 -9.81 1.35
CA LYS A 636 -26.82 -8.48 1.64
C LYS A 636 -25.29 -8.47 1.71
N ALA A 637 -24.69 -9.45 2.37
CA ALA A 637 -23.23 -9.56 2.44
C ALA A 637 -22.61 -9.79 1.06
N LEU A 638 -23.26 -10.58 0.20
CA LEU A 638 -22.85 -10.79 -1.19
C LEU A 638 -22.99 -9.51 -2.04
N GLU A 639 -24.06 -8.74 -1.85
CA GLU A 639 -24.24 -7.44 -2.52
C GLU A 639 -23.15 -6.44 -2.09
N GLU A 640 -22.86 -6.34 -0.79
CA GLU A 640 -21.77 -5.51 -0.26
C GLU A 640 -20.41 -5.95 -0.82
N ALA A 641 -20.15 -7.26 -0.88
CA ALA A 641 -18.94 -7.81 -1.48
C ALA A 641 -18.79 -7.46 -2.97
N ASN A 642 -19.87 -7.56 -3.76
CA ASN A 642 -19.85 -7.17 -5.17
C ASN A 642 -19.63 -5.65 -5.35
N LYS A 643 -20.19 -4.81 -4.47
CA LYS A 643 -19.92 -3.36 -4.50
C LYS A 643 -18.44 -3.06 -4.29
N VAL A 644 -17.81 -3.72 -3.30
CA VAL A 644 -16.36 -3.55 -3.03
C VAL A 644 -15.48 -4.13 -4.14
N LYS A 645 -15.93 -5.21 -4.80
CA LYS A 645 -15.27 -5.76 -6.00
C LYS A 645 -15.21 -4.73 -7.14
N GLU A 646 -16.34 -4.08 -7.43
CA GLU A 646 -16.45 -3.09 -8.52
C GLU A 646 -15.82 -1.73 -8.18
N ASP A 647 -15.67 -1.39 -6.89
CA ASP A 647 -15.05 -0.14 -6.45
C ASP A 647 -13.54 -0.11 -6.73
N LYS A 648 -13.14 0.60 -7.79
CA LYS A 648 -11.73 0.74 -8.20
C LYS A 648 -10.82 1.34 -7.12
N ASN A 649 -11.39 2.05 -6.15
CA ASN A 649 -10.69 2.75 -5.08
C ASN A 649 -10.91 2.09 -3.71
N ALA A 650 -11.41 0.86 -3.67
CA ALA A 650 -11.59 0.12 -2.43
C ALA A 650 -10.27 0.00 -1.66
N THR A 651 -10.30 0.35 -0.37
CA THR A 651 -9.17 0.13 0.53
C THR A 651 -9.01 -1.37 0.81
N GLN A 652 -7.79 -1.81 1.15
CA GLN A 652 -7.59 -3.21 1.54
C GLN A 652 -8.47 -3.61 2.73
N LYS A 653 -8.67 -2.67 3.67
CA LYS A 653 -9.58 -2.88 4.80
C LYS A 653 -11.03 -3.10 4.35
N ALA A 654 -11.52 -2.35 3.37
CA ALA A 654 -12.88 -2.55 2.83
C ALA A 654 -13.02 -3.93 2.17
N VAL A 655 -11.99 -4.39 1.45
CA VAL A 655 -11.92 -5.72 0.84
C VAL A 655 -11.96 -6.82 1.90
N ASP A 656 -11.10 -6.72 2.92
CA ASP A 656 -11.00 -7.71 3.99
C ASP A 656 -12.29 -7.76 4.83
N ASP A 657 -12.89 -6.61 5.15
CA ASP A 657 -14.15 -6.52 5.90
C ASP A 657 -15.32 -7.13 5.10
N ALA A 658 -15.41 -6.84 3.79
CA ALA A 658 -16.45 -7.40 2.92
C ALA A 658 -16.32 -8.92 2.78
N LYS A 659 -15.08 -9.42 2.63
CA LYS A 659 -14.80 -10.86 2.60
C LYS A 659 -15.21 -11.52 3.93
N ALA A 660 -14.80 -10.95 5.05
CA ALA A 660 -15.11 -11.48 6.38
C ALA A 660 -16.62 -11.53 6.63
N LYS A 661 -17.37 -10.49 6.22
CA LYS A 661 -18.84 -10.48 6.30
C LYS A 661 -19.48 -11.56 5.44
N LEU A 662 -19.05 -11.71 4.18
CA LEU A 662 -19.58 -12.72 3.26
C LEU A 662 -19.30 -14.14 3.77
N ASP A 663 -18.08 -14.40 4.24
CA ASP A 663 -17.69 -15.70 4.80
C ASP A 663 -18.46 -16.02 6.09
N ALA A 664 -18.62 -15.05 7.00
CA ALA A 664 -19.40 -15.24 8.23
C ALA A 664 -20.89 -15.51 7.93
N ALA A 665 -21.47 -14.79 6.96
CA ALA A 665 -22.83 -15.05 6.53
C ALA A 665 -22.98 -16.43 5.87
N ARG A 666 -21.97 -16.87 5.08
CA ARG A 666 -21.91 -18.21 4.49
C ARG A 666 -21.83 -19.29 5.56
N GLU A 667 -20.97 -19.11 6.56
CA GLU A 667 -20.82 -20.03 7.68
C GLU A 667 -22.12 -20.17 8.46
N LYS A 668 -22.87 -19.07 8.64
CA LYS A 668 -24.16 -19.08 9.34
C LYS A 668 -25.23 -19.94 8.65
N LEU A 669 -25.10 -20.19 7.34
CA LEU A 669 -25.99 -21.10 6.62
C LEU A 669 -25.88 -22.55 7.16
N ASN A 670 -24.74 -22.94 7.75
CA ASN A 670 -24.52 -24.29 8.29
C ASN A 670 -25.48 -24.66 9.43
N ASP A 671 -26.03 -23.67 10.14
CA ASP A 671 -27.05 -23.88 11.19
C ASP A 671 -28.37 -24.49 10.61
N PHE A 672 -28.55 -24.38 9.30
CA PHE A 672 -29.75 -24.81 8.57
C PHE A 672 -29.46 -26.02 7.67
N THR A 673 -28.55 -26.90 8.07
CA THR A 673 -28.29 -28.18 7.39
C THR A 673 -29.52 -29.10 7.46
N THR A 674 -29.76 -29.87 6.40
CA THR A 674 -30.86 -30.85 6.33
C THR A 674 -30.67 -31.99 7.32
N ASN A 675 -31.70 -32.29 8.10
CA ASN A 675 -31.79 -33.49 8.93
C ASN A 675 -32.47 -34.63 8.15
N LYS A 676 -31.79 -35.78 8.02
CA LYS A 676 -32.30 -36.97 7.33
C LYS A 676 -32.68 -38.12 8.26
N ASP A 677 -32.52 -37.95 9.57
CA ASP A 677 -32.72 -39.03 10.54
C ASP A 677 -34.17 -39.53 10.53
N GLU A 678 -35.13 -38.60 10.42
CA GLU A 678 -36.56 -38.96 10.31
C GLU A 678 -36.87 -39.71 9.01
N LEU A 679 -36.20 -39.37 7.90
CA LEU A 679 -36.36 -40.09 6.64
C LEU A 679 -35.73 -41.48 6.70
N ASN A 680 -34.56 -41.61 7.33
CA ASN A 680 -33.95 -42.91 7.60
C ASN A 680 -34.88 -43.78 8.45
N ASN A 681 -35.49 -43.21 9.49
CA ASN A 681 -36.45 -43.90 10.34
C ASN A 681 -37.72 -44.28 9.58
N ALA A 682 -38.24 -43.41 8.72
CA ALA A 682 -39.39 -43.70 7.87
C ALA A 682 -39.08 -44.82 6.86
N ILE A 683 -37.90 -44.82 6.23
CA ILE A 683 -37.46 -45.90 5.33
C ILE A 683 -37.33 -47.23 6.09
N ALA A 684 -36.79 -47.21 7.30
CA ALA A 684 -36.62 -48.40 8.12
C ALA A 684 -37.97 -48.98 8.60
N LYS A 685 -38.91 -48.12 8.99
CA LYS A 685 -40.22 -48.52 9.53
C LYS A 685 -41.23 -48.85 8.44
N ASP A 686 -41.40 -47.93 7.48
CA ASP A 686 -42.48 -47.96 6.50
C ASP A 686 -42.01 -48.48 5.13
N GLY A 687 -40.70 -48.46 4.85
CA GLY A 687 -40.09 -48.87 3.58
C GLY A 687 -39.64 -50.33 3.47
N LYS A 688 -39.98 -51.19 4.45
CA LYS A 688 -39.52 -52.59 4.53
C LYS A 688 -40.60 -53.65 4.29
N VAL A 689 -41.69 -53.32 3.59
CA VAL A 689 -42.66 -54.34 3.14
C VAL A 689 -41.94 -55.30 2.19
N ASN A 690 -42.10 -56.61 2.39
CA ASN A 690 -41.56 -57.59 1.46
C ASN A 690 -42.40 -57.56 0.18
N THR A 691 -41.86 -56.96 -0.88
CA THR A 691 -42.53 -56.81 -2.17
C THR A 691 -42.32 -58.01 -3.10
N GLY A 692 -41.74 -59.11 -2.59
CA GLY A 692 -41.44 -60.33 -3.35
C GLY A 692 -40.22 -60.20 -4.26
N ARG A 693 -39.37 -59.19 -4.04
CA ARG A 693 -38.14 -58.96 -4.80
C ARG A 693 -36.99 -59.80 -4.25
N ASP A 694 -36.29 -60.50 -5.14
CA ASP A 694 -35.05 -61.21 -4.80
C ASP A 694 -33.82 -60.27 -4.73
N ASN A 695 -32.65 -60.82 -4.39
CA ASN A 695 -31.39 -60.07 -4.30
C ASN A 695 -30.94 -59.48 -5.66
N GLN A 696 -31.54 -59.92 -6.77
CA GLN A 696 -31.30 -59.45 -8.13
C GLN A 696 -32.34 -58.40 -8.57
N GLY A 697 -33.34 -58.11 -7.73
CA GLY A 697 -34.38 -57.11 -7.96
C GLY A 697 -35.60 -57.64 -8.73
N ASN A 698 -35.66 -58.93 -9.07
CA ASN A 698 -36.79 -59.53 -9.77
C ASN A 698 -37.97 -59.69 -8.81
N GLN A 699 -39.13 -59.13 -9.16
CA GLN A 699 -40.32 -59.19 -8.35
C GLN A 699 -41.16 -60.43 -8.69
N THR A 700 -41.35 -61.32 -7.69
CA THR A 700 -42.27 -62.45 -7.76
C THR A 700 -43.41 -62.22 -6.77
N LEU A 701 -44.61 -61.87 -7.27
CA LEU A 701 -45.72 -61.43 -6.42
C LEU A 701 -46.13 -62.47 -5.38
N THR A 702 -46.09 -63.77 -5.70
CA THR A 702 -46.45 -64.85 -4.76
C THR A 702 -45.50 -64.97 -3.55
N ASN A 703 -44.32 -64.34 -3.61
CA ASN A 703 -43.35 -64.32 -2.52
C ASN A 703 -43.43 -63.04 -1.67
N ALA A 704 -44.32 -62.11 -2.01
CA ALA A 704 -44.53 -60.85 -1.30
C ALA A 704 -45.41 -61.05 -0.06
N ASP A 705 -45.44 -60.06 0.83
CA ASP A 705 -46.38 -60.05 1.96
C ASP A 705 -47.83 -60.02 1.45
N PRO A 706 -48.79 -60.70 2.11
CA PRO A 706 -50.18 -60.79 1.65
C PRO A 706 -50.82 -59.41 1.41
N THR A 707 -50.53 -58.42 2.24
CA THR A 707 -50.96 -57.03 2.09
C THR A 707 -50.52 -56.42 0.75
N TYR A 708 -49.30 -56.72 0.30
CA TYR A 708 -48.79 -56.28 -1.00
C TYR A 708 -49.42 -57.07 -2.16
N GLN A 709 -49.63 -58.37 -1.99
CA GLN A 709 -50.34 -59.22 -2.97
C GLN A 709 -51.79 -58.78 -3.20
N ASN A 710 -52.50 -58.46 -2.11
CA ASN A 710 -53.91 -58.04 -2.11
C ASN A 710 -54.13 -56.63 -2.68
N SER A 711 -53.09 -55.80 -2.73
CA SER A 711 -53.16 -54.41 -3.18
C SER A 711 -53.26 -54.29 -4.70
N THR A 712 -53.79 -53.17 -5.22
CA THR A 712 -53.86 -52.96 -6.68
C THR A 712 -52.47 -52.70 -7.29
N PRO A 713 -52.27 -52.92 -8.61
CA PRO A 713 -51.03 -52.55 -9.28
C PRO A 713 -50.61 -51.09 -9.04
N GLU A 714 -51.56 -50.17 -8.97
CA GLU A 714 -51.33 -48.73 -8.73
C GLU A 714 -50.83 -48.47 -7.32
N GLN A 715 -51.43 -49.10 -6.30
CA GLN A 715 -51.01 -48.96 -4.90
C GLN A 715 -49.61 -49.54 -4.67
N ARG A 716 -49.31 -50.69 -5.28
CA ARG A 716 -47.96 -51.29 -5.27
C ARG A 716 -46.94 -50.37 -5.93
N LYS A 717 -47.27 -49.83 -7.12
CA LYS A 717 -46.39 -48.90 -7.83
C LYS A 717 -46.15 -47.63 -7.02
N ALA A 718 -47.19 -47.07 -6.40
CA ALA A 718 -47.07 -45.88 -5.57
C ALA A 718 -46.14 -46.12 -4.37
N TYR A 719 -46.21 -47.30 -3.75
CA TYR A 719 -45.29 -47.68 -2.67
C TYR A 719 -43.85 -47.86 -3.17
N ASP A 720 -43.64 -48.63 -4.24
CA ASP A 720 -42.32 -48.85 -4.81
C ASP A 720 -41.67 -47.53 -5.25
N ASP A 721 -42.44 -46.63 -5.87
CA ASP A 721 -42.00 -45.30 -6.26
C ASP A 721 -41.65 -44.44 -5.03
N ALA A 722 -42.47 -44.50 -3.96
CA ALA A 722 -42.24 -43.74 -2.74
C ALA A 722 -40.99 -44.22 -1.98
N VAL A 723 -40.78 -45.54 -1.87
CA VAL A 723 -39.55 -46.12 -1.30
C VAL A 723 -38.33 -45.71 -2.12
N LYS A 724 -38.40 -45.85 -3.46
CA LYS A 724 -37.32 -45.43 -4.34
C LYS A 724 -37.02 -43.94 -4.19
N LYS A 725 -38.05 -43.11 -4.13
CA LYS A 725 -37.88 -41.65 -3.98
C LYS A 725 -37.29 -41.29 -2.62
N ALA A 726 -37.73 -41.96 -1.55
CA ALA A 726 -37.16 -41.82 -0.21
C ALA A 726 -35.67 -42.19 -0.20
N ASP A 727 -35.28 -43.29 -0.84
CA ASP A 727 -33.88 -43.70 -0.99
C ASP A 727 -33.05 -42.70 -1.83
N GLU A 728 -33.61 -42.16 -2.92
CA GLU A 728 -32.96 -41.14 -3.74
C GLU A 728 -32.68 -39.87 -2.93
N VAL A 729 -33.69 -39.36 -2.21
CA VAL A 729 -33.58 -38.17 -1.35
C VAL A 729 -32.61 -38.42 -0.19
N PHE A 730 -32.61 -39.63 0.38
CA PHE A 730 -31.67 -40.01 1.42
C PHE A 730 -30.22 -40.02 0.91
N LYS A 731 -29.98 -40.51 -0.31
CA LYS A 731 -28.64 -40.57 -0.93
C LYS A 731 -28.16 -39.22 -1.47
N ASP A 732 -29.05 -38.30 -1.85
CA ASP A 732 -28.66 -36.99 -2.38
C ASP A 732 -28.06 -36.10 -1.28
N PRO A 733 -26.73 -35.83 -1.25
CA PRO A 733 -26.10 -35.03 -0.21
C PRO A 733 -26.64 -33.59 -0.13
N ASN A 734 -27.26 -33.10 -1.21
CA ASN A 734 -27.80 -31.75 -1.33
C ASN A 734 -29.34 -31.70 -1.23
N ALA A 735 -30.00 -32.77 -0.79
CA ALA A 735 -31.44 -32.75 -0.53
C ALA A 735 -31.79 -31.72 0.53
N SER A 736 -32.81 -30.90 0.26
CA SER A 736 -33.39 -29.94 1.20
C SER A 736 -34.28 -30.62 2.24
N GLN A 737 -34.51 -29.95 3.37
CA GLN A 737 -35.42 -30.42 4.41
C GLN A 737 -36.85 -30.61 3.87
N LYS A 738 -37.28 -29.76 2.94
CA LYS A 738 -38.58 -29.88 2.27
C LYS A 738 -38.71 -31.15 1.43
N GLU A 739 -37.66 -31.49 0.68
CA GLU A 739 -37.61 -32.74 -0.09
C GLU A 739 -37.62 -33.97 0.83
N VAL A 740 -36.93 -33.90 1.97
CA VAL A 740 -36.94 -34.95 3.00
C VAL A 740 -38.35 -35.12 3.59
N ASN A 741 -38.99 -34.05 4.04
CA ASN A 741 -40.34 -34.12 4.60
C ASN A 741 -41.34 -34.67 3.59
N LYS A 742 -41.27 -34.22 2.34
CA LYS A 742 -42.14 -34.72 1.26
C LYS A 742 -41.95 -36.23 1.04
N ALA A 743 -40.70 -36.70 1.04
CA ALA A 743 -40.42 -38.13 0.88
C ALA A 743 -40.95 -38.96 2.05
N ILE A 744 -40.86 -38.46 3.29
CA ILE A 744 -41.45 -39.10 4.48
C ILE A 744 -42.97 -39.21 4.33
N ASP A 745 -43.63 -38.11 3.96
CA ASP A 745 -45.09 -38.05 3.81
C ASP A 745 -45.60 -38.98 2.70
N ASP A 746 -44.93 -38.98 1.55
CA ASP A 746 -45.29 -39.83 0.41
C ASP A 746 -45.13 -41.32 0.78
N LEU A 747 -44.05 -41.68 1.48
CA LEU A 747 -43.81 -43.06 1.94
C LEU A 747 -44.87 -43.53 2.95
N LYS A 748 -45.18 -42.70 3.96
CA LYS A 748 -46.22 -43.01 4.95
C LYS A 748 -47.59 -43.19 4.31
N LYS A 749 -47.97 -42.31 3.37
CA LYS A 749 -49.24 -42.41 2.64
C LYS A 749 -49.33 -43.69 1.82
N ALA A 750 -48.26 -44.03 1.10
CA ALA A 750 -48.22 -45.23 0.28
C ALA A 750 -48.26 -46.52 1.14
N LYS A 751 -47.58 -46.52 2.29
CA LYS A 751 -47.63 -47.63 3.26
C LYS A 751 -49.02 -47.82 3.87
N ALA A 752 -49.68 -46.73 4.27
CA ALA A 752 -51.04 -46.79 4.81
C ALA A 752 -52.05 -47.31 3.76
N ALA A 753 -51.88 -46.94 2.49
CA ALA A 753 -52.70 -47.45 1.39
C ALA A 753 -52.52 -48.96 1.16
N LEU A 754 -51.31 -49.48 1.36
CA LEU A 754 -51.04 -50.92 1.38
C LEU A 754 -51.74 -51.61 2.55
N ASP A 755 -51.54 -51.11 3.77
CA ASP A 755 -52.06 -51.74 5.01
C ASP A 755 -53.58 -51.86 5.03
N ALA A 756 -54.30 -50.95 4.35
CA ALA A 756 -55.75 -51.04 4.17
C ALA A 756 -56.21 -52.32 3.43
N ASN A 757 -55.30 -53.02 2.74
CA ASN A 757 -55.56 -54.27 2.03
C ASN A 757 -55.06 -55.52 2.78
N ALA A 758 -54.81 -55.44 4.09
CA ALA A 758 -54.47 -56.61 4.91
C ALA A 758 -55.53 -57.71 4.79
N THR A 759 -55.11 -58.98 4.82
CA THR A 759 -56.04 -60.12 4.71
C THR A 759 -56.97 -60.20 5.91
N ASP A 760 -58.27 -60.01 5.71
CA ASP A 760 -59.29 -60.26 6.73
C ASP A 760 -59.73 -61.73 6.71
N LYS A 761 -59.36 -62.48 7.76
CA LYS A 761 -59.71 -63.90 7.93
C LYS A 761 -61.03 -64.11 8.70
N ALA A 762 -61.60 -63.07 9.29
CA ALA A 762 -62.78 -63.19 10.14
C ALA A 762 -63.98 -63.84 9.43
N PRO A 763 -64.28 -63.57 8.14
CA PRO A 763 -65.40 -64.20 7.44
C PRO A 763 -65.26 -65.72 7.29
N LEU A 764 -64.04 -66.22 7.07
CA LEU A 764 -63.76 -67.66 6.99
C LEU A 764 -63.83 -68.32 8.36
N ALA A 765 -63.27 -67.66 9.39
CA ALA A 765 -63.35 -68.13 10.76
C ALA A 765 -64.82 -68.25 11.21
N ALA A 766 -65.64 -67.25 10.87
CA ALA A 766 -67.07 -67.27 11.12
C ALA A 766 -67.78 -68.40 10.35
N ALA A 767 -67.42 -68.67 9.10
CA ALA A 767 -68.00 -69.79 8.33
C ALA A 767 -67.64 -71.16 8.94
N VAL A 768 -66.38 -71.37 9.32
CA VAL A 768 -65.93 -72.57 10.07
C VAL A 768 -66.71 -72.72 11.38
N GLN A 769 -66.92 -71.62 12.09
CA GLN A 769 -67.61 -71.64 13.38
C GLN A 769 -69.14 -71.84 13.25
N LYS A 770 -69.77 -71.30 12.20
CA LYS A 770 -71.21 -71.50 11.93
C LYS A 770 -71.54 -72.93 11.50
N SER A 771 -70.53 -73.67 11.04
CA SER A 771 -70.72 -75.03 10.61
C SER A 771 -71.21 -75.94 11.75
N LEU A 772 -72.28 -76.69 11.48
CA LEU A 772 -72.95 -77.55 12.47
C LEU A 772 -72.08 -78.79 12.81
N ASP A 773 -71.30 -79.27 11.85
CA ASP A 773 -70.49 -80.49 11.92
C ASP A 773 -68.98 -80.22 12.20
N LYS A 774 -68.64 -79.02 12.66
CA LYS A 774 -67.23 -78.60 12.85
C LYS A 774 -66.46 -79.40 13.91
N ASP A 775 -67.19 -79.99 14.86
CA ASP A 775 -66.68 -80.81 15.96
C ASP A 775 -66.71 -82.29 15.54
N PRO A 776 -65.55 -82.96 15.45
CA PRO A 776 -65.49 -84.36 15.02
C PRO A 776 -66.21 -85.34 15.97
N ASN A 777 -66.65 -84.88 17.15
CA ASN A 777 -67.38 -85.70 18.12
C ASN A 777 -68.87 -85.34 18.22
N LYS A 778 -69.32 -84.26 17.57
CA LYS A 778 -70.70 -83.78 17.61
C LYS A 778 -71.16 -83.45 16.19
N HIS A 779 -71.68 -84.47 15.52
CA HIS A 779 -72.21 -84.32 14.18
C HIS A 779 -73.72 -84.07 14.20
N SER A 780 -74.19 -83.25 13.27
CA SER A 780 -75.58 -83.07 12.93
C SER A 780 -76.22 -84.39 12.50
N VAL A 781 -77.53 -84.47 12.66
CA VAL A 781 -78.31 -85.62 12.18
C VAL A 781 -78.15 -85.81 10.66
N PHE A 782 -77.96 -84.73 9.91
CA PHE A 782 -77.75 -84.77 8.45
C PHE A 782 -76.43 -85.43 8.10
N TYR A 783 -75.33 -85.04 8.75
CA TYR A 783 -74.01 -85.65 8.55
C TYR A 783 -74.02 -87.11 8.99
N THR A 784 -74.61 -87.41 10.14
CA THR A 784 -74.72 -88.78 10.67
C THR A 784 -75.53 -89.67 9.72
N ASN A 785 -76.64 -89.16 9.18
CA ASN A 785 -77.47 -89.87 8.22
C ASN A 785 -76.79 -90.05 6.85
N ALA A 786 -76.08 -89.04 6.35
CA ALA A 786 -75.30 -89.16 5.12
C ALA A 786 -74.16 -90.17 5.27
N LYS A 787 -73.45 -90.16 6.41
CA LYS A 787 -72.36 -91.10 6.74
C LYS A 787 -72.83 -92.54 6.92
N ASN A 788 -74.01 -92.75 7.52
CA ASN A 788 -74.57 -94.08 7.76
C ASN A 788 -75.16 -94.76 6.51
N LYS A 789 -75.41 -94.01 5.43
CA LYS A 789 -75.80 -94.57 4.12
C LYS A 789 -74.58 -95.14 3.38
N THR A 790 -74.04 -96.26 3.87
CA THR A 790 -72.81 -96.87 3.34
C THR A 790 -72.94 -97.40 1.90
N GLY A 791 -74.17 -97.59 1.40
CA GLY A 791 -74.46 -97.96 0.01
C GLY A 791 -74.71 -96.80 -0.96
N ASP A 792 -74.68 -95.53 -0.49
CA ASP A 792 -74.95 -94.34 -1.31
C ASP A 792 -73.66 -93.56 -1.56
N THR A 793 -73.13 -93.66 -2.79
CA THR A 793 -71.88 -93.01 -3.18
C THR A 793 -71.97 -91.48 -3.14
N ALA A 794 -73.14 -90.89 -3.37
CA ALA A 794 -73.31 -89.44 -3.32
C ALA A 794 -73.30 -88.93 -1.87
N ALA A 795 -73.89 -89.68 -0.93
CA ALA A 795 -73.87 -89.35 0.50
C ALA A 795 -72.45 -89.42 1.09
N GLN A 796 -71.69 -90.46 0.76
CA GLN A 796 -70.28 -90.59 1.20
C GLN A 796 -69.40 -89.48 0.60
N GLN A 797 -69.65 -89.08 -0.66
CA GLN A 797 -68.91 -87.98 -1.29
C GLN A 797 -69.25 -86.62 -0.67
N ALA A 798 -70.51 -86.39 -0.26
CA ALA A 798 -70.91 -85.16 0.41
C ALA A 798 -70.20 -84.99 1.77
N VAL A 799 -70.11 -86.06 2.57
CA VAL A 799 -69.35 -86.08 3.83
C VAL A 799 -67.88 -85.78 3.58
N LYS A 800 -67.26 -86.48 2.63
CA LYS A 800 -65.84 -86.28 2.31
C LYS A 800 -65.55 -84.85 1.81
N ASN A 801 -66.37 -84.31 0.92
CA ASN A 801 -66.21 -82.95 0.40
C ASN A 801 -66.31 -81.91 1.51
N TYR A 802 -67.24 -82.11 2.45
CA TYR A 802 -67.37 -81.26 3.62
C TYR A 802 -66.13 -81.35 4.53
N ASP A 803 -65.68 -82.56 4.88
CA ASP A 803 -64.49 -82.75 5.72
C ASP A 803 -63.24 -82.12 5.09
N ASP A 804 -63.03 -82.31 3.78
CA ASP A 804 -61.92 -81.72 3.03
C ASP A 804 -62.01 -80.18 3.00
N ALA A 805 -63.21 -79.63 2.79
CA ALA A 805 -63.43 -78.18 2.76
C ALA A 805 -63.23 -77.55 4.15
N LEU A 806 -63.69 -78.20 5.22
CA LEU A 806 -63.46 -77.78 6.60
C LEU A 806 -61.98 -77.83 6.97
N ALA A 807 -61.27 -78.88 6.58
CA ALA A 807 -59.82 -79.00 6.78
C ALA A 807 -59.07 -77.89 6.03
N LYS A 808 -59.45 -77.62 4.78
CA LYS A 808 -58.85 -76.55 3.98
C LYS A 808 -59.13 -75.17 4.57
N ALA A 809 -60.34 -74.92 5.05
CA ALA A 809 -60.70 -73.68 5.75
C ALA A 809 -59.86 -73.48 7.02
N LYS A 810 -59.70 -74.53 7.84
CA LYS A 810 -58.82 -74.51 9.02
C LYS A 810 -57.35 -74.26 8.65
N GLN A 811 -56.88 -74.85 7.55
CA GLN A 811 -55.52 -74.62 7.04
C GLN A 811 -55.29 -73.15 6.64
N VAL A 812 -56.22 -72.55 5.88
CA VAL A 812 -56.12 -71.15 5.44
C VAL A 812 -56.19 -70.17 6.62
N LEU A 813 -56.97 -70.50 7.66
CA LEU A 813 -56.99 -69.71 8.90
C LEU A 813 -55.63 -69.72 9.61
N ALA A 814 -54.97 -70.89 9.65
CA ALA A 814 -53.67 -71.07 10.29
C ALA A 814 -52.48 -70.50 9.48
N ASP A 815 -52.63 -70.34 8.15
CA ASP A 815 -51.58 -69.85 7.26
C ASP A 815 -51.40 -68.33 7.37
N ASP A 816 -50.31 -67.86 7.99
CA ASP A 816 -49.97 -66.44 8.15
C ASP A 816 -49.79 -65.70 6.81
N LYS A 817 -49.59 -66.43 5.71
CA LYS A 817 -49.45 -65.90 4.36
C LYS A 817 -50.69 -66.02 3.49
N ALA A 818 -51.82 -66.45 4.06
CA ALA A 818 -53.08 -66.52 3.32
C ALA A 818 -53.45 -65.15 2.73
N THR A 819 -53.74 -65.14 1.43
CA THR A 819 -54.24 -63.96 0.71
C THR A 819 -55.74 -63.79 0.93
N LYS A 820 -56.28 -62.62 0.59
CA LYS A 820 -57.73 -62.39 0.61
C LYS A 820 -58.47 -63.43 -0.25
N LYS A 821 -57.88 -63.80 -1.38
CA LYS A 821 -58.42 -64.82 -2.28
C LYS A 821 -58.45 -66.22 -1.64
N ASP A 822 -57.39 -66.62 -0.94
CA ASP A 822 -57.35 -67.92 -0.25
C ASP A 822 -58.47 -68.04 0.79
N VAL A 823 -58.73 -66.95 1.52
CA VAL A 823 -59.80 -66.86 2.51
C VAL A 823 -61.18 -66.96 1.86
N GLU A 824 -61.42 -66.19 0.80
CA GLU A 824 -62.68 -66.19 0.06
C GLU A 824 -62.96 -67.57 -0.59
N ASP A 825 -61.96 -68.17 -1.22
CA ASP A 825 -62.08 -69.47 -1.89
C ASP A 825 -62.35 -70.59 -0.86
N ALA A 826 -61.65 -70.60 0.28
CA ALA A 826 -61.87 -71.60 1.32
C ALA A 826 -63.23 -71.44 2.01
N LYS A 827 -63.70 -70.20 2.20
CA LYS A 827 -65.03 -69.92 2.77
C LYS A 827 -66.12 -70.45 1.85
N LYS A 828 -66.01 -70.13 0.57
CA LYS A 828 -66.95 -70.58 -0.44
C LYS A 828 -66.99 -72.10 -0.56
N ALA A 829 -65.82 -72.75 -0.56
CA ALA A 829 -65.73 -74.20 -0.61
C ALA A 829 -66.44 -74.88 0.58
N LEU A 830 -66.31 -74.31 1.78
CA LEU A 830 -66.99 -74.81 2.97
C LEU A 830 -68.52 -74.62 2.88
N GLU A 831 -68.99 -73.41 2.55
CA GLU A 831 -70.42 -73.10 2.42
C GLU A 831 -71.10 -73.96 1.33
N ASP A 832 -70.41 -74.16 0.19
CA ASP A 832 -70.91 -74.99 -0.91
C ASP A 832 -70.99 -76.48 -0.49
N ALA A 833 -70.02 -76.99 0.28
CA ALA A 833 -70.03 -78.37 0.77
C ALA A 833 -71.12 -78.62 1.83
N GLU A 834 -71.33 -77.66 2.74
CA GLU A 834 -72.40 -77.70 3.74
C GLU A 834 -73.79 -77.75 3.11
N LYS A 835 -74.03 -76.94 2.08
CA LYS A 835 -75.31 -76.93 1.38
C LYS A 835 -75.68 -78.29 0.79
N VAL A 836 -74.69 -79.07 0.34
CA VAL A 836 -74.89 -80.43 -0.17
C VAL A 836 -75.17 -81.42 0.97
N LEU A 837 -74.45 -81.29 2.09
CA LEU A 837 -74.58 -82.17 3.25
C LEU A 837 -75.93 -82.01 3.97
N TYR A 838 -76.46 -80.78 4.05
CA TYR A 838 -77.71 -80.46 4.75
C TYR A 838 -78.97 -80.54 3.88
N ALA A 839 -78.92 -81.23 2.72
CA ALA A 839 -80.06 -81.38 1.84
C ALA A 839 -81.20 -82.22 2.46
N GLU A 840 -82.45 -81.94 2.06
CA GLU A 840 -83.68 -82.57 2.59
C GLU A 840 -83.70 -84.10 2.50
N THR A 841 -82.90 -84.69 1.61
CA THR A 841 -82.77 -86.15 1.38
C THR A 841 -82.23 -86.93 2.61
N TYR A 842 -81.86 -86.25 3.70
CA TYR A 842 -81.25 -86.84 4.91
C TYR A 842 -82.04 -86.63 6.24
N GLN A 843 -83.36 -86.36 6.23
CA GLN A 843 -84.23 -86.23 7.44
C GLN A 843 -84.89 -87.57 7.94
N THR A 844 -85.34 -87.66 9.21
CA THR A 844 -85.97 -88.83 9.90
C THR A 844 -87.37 -88.57 10.55
N LYS A 845 -88.18 -89.61 10.88
CA LYS A 845 -89.64 -89.54 11.28
C LYS A 845 -90.09 -90.41 12.52
N ALA A 846 -91.09 -89.88 13.24
CA ALA A 846 -92.33 -90.38 13.91
C ALA A 846 -92.44 -90.81 15.42
N THR A 847 -91.39 -90.90 16.26
CA THR A 847 -91.53 -90.99 17.75
C THR A 847 -91.62 -89.63 18.45
N ASP A 848 -91.77 -88.58 17.66
CA ASP A 848 -90.99 -87.38 17.89
C ASP A 848 -91.77 -86.14 18.29
N LEU A 849 -93.04 -86.23 18.74
CA LEU A 849 -93.67 -85.09 19.44
C LEU A 849 -93.25 -85.04 20.92
N ALA A 850 -93.21 -86.19 21.62
CA ALA A 850 -92.75 -86.23 23.02
C ALA A 850 -91.24 -85.94 23.14
N GLU A 851 -90.43 -86.51 22.23
CA GLU A 851 -89.02 -86.12 22.08
C GLU A 851 -88.88 -84.65 21.64
N ALA A 852 -89.68 -84.15 20.68
CA ALA A 852 -89.62 -82.73 20.33
C ALA A 852 -89.97 -81.82 21.51
N ILE A 853 -90.96 -82.15 22.35
CA ILE A 853 -91.28 -81.34 23.54
C ILE A 853 -90.14 -81.42 24.55
N ALA A 854 -89.55 -82.59 24.80
CA ALA A 854 -88.40 -82.75 25.71
C ALA A 854 -87.14 -82.01 25.21
N ASP A 855 -86.83 -82.13 23.92
CA ASP A 855 -85.72 -81.43 23.26
C ASP A 855 -85.95 -79.91 23.22
N ASN A 856 -87.21 -79.46 23.18
CA ASN A 856 -87.58 -78.04 23.28
C ASN A 856 -87.70 -77.52 24.72
N PHE A 857 -87.93 -78.38 25.72
CA PHE A 857 -87.80 -78.02 27.13
C PHE A 857 -86.34 -77.63 27.44
N SER A 858 -85.36 -78.39 26.94
CA SER A 858 -83.96 -77.94 26.96
C SER A 858 -83.69 -76.70 26.11
N GLY A 859 -84.55 -76.44 25.12
CA GLY A 859 -84.47 -75.25 24.26
C GLY A 859 -84.67 -73.93 24.99
N TYR A 860 -85.44 -73.90 26.08
CA TYR A 860 -85.59 -72.70 26.92
C TYR A 860 -84.34 -72.33 27.73
N LEU A 861 -83.43 -73.29 27.88
CA LEU A 861 -82.19 -73.13 28.62
C LEU A 861 -81.01 -72.94 27.65
N MET A 862 -81.27 -72.83 26.34
CA MET A 862 -80.24 -72.59 25.33
C MET A 862 -79.95 -71.11 25.15
N PRO A 863 -78.67 -70.74 24.93
CA PRO A 863 -78.29 -69.37 24.63
C PRO A 863 -79.08 -68.72 23.49
N ALA A 864 -79.42 -69.49 22.45
CA ALA A 864 -80.16 -69.01 21.29
C ALA A 864 -81.55 -68.45 21.65
N TYR A 865 -82.22 -69.05 22.63
CA TYR A 865 -83.52 -68.60 23.12
C TYR A 865 -83.41 -67.23 23.83
N PHE A 866 -82.43 -67.09 24.73
CA PHE A 866 -82.16 -65.82 25.40
C PHE A 866 -81.66 -64.73 24.44
N ASN A 867 -80.85 -65.10 23.45
CA ASN A 867 -80.39 -64.18 22.40
C ASN A 867 -81.54 -63.69 21.51
N ALA A 868 -82.50 -64.56 21.19
CA ALA A 868 -83.70 -64.17 20.45
C ALA A 868 -84.55 -63.18 21.27
N PHE A 869 -84.69 -63.42 22.58
CA PHE A 869 -85.35 -62.49 23.50
C PHE A 869 -84.63 -61.15 23.60
N ASP A 870 -83.32 -61.15 23.89
CA ASP A 870 -82.52 -59.94 24.02
C ASP A 870 -82.58 -59.10 22.73
N LYS A 871 -82.55 -59.77 21.56
CA LYS A 871 -82.70 -59.11 20.25
C LYS A 871 -84.11 -58.58 20.02
N ALA A 872 -85.15 -59.32 20.42
CA ALA A 872 -86.53 -58.86 20.36
C ALA A 872 -86.75 -57.59 21.21
N GLN A 873 -86.18 -57.55 22.42
CA GLN A 873 -86.24 -56.39 23.30
C GLN A 873 -85.50 -55.19 22.70
N ALA A 874 -84.35 -55.42 22.05
CA ALA A 874 -83.58 -54.36 21.40
C ALA A 874 -84.25 -53.80 20.13
N GLU A 875 -84.86 -54.64 19.30
CA GLU A 875 -85.46 -54.25 18.01
C GLU A 875 -86.94 -53.85 18.12
N GLY A 876 -87.57 -54.13 19.26
CA GLY A 876 -88.97 -53.80 19.55
C GLY A 876 -89.97 -54.88 19.15
N LYS A 877 -91.21 -54.75 19.64
CA LYS A 877 -92.29 -55.75 19.55
C LYS A 877 -92.68 -56.18 18.12
N ASP A 878 -92.41 -55.34 17.12
CA ASP A 878 -92.76 -55.60 15.72
C ASP A 878 -91.62 -56.27 14.94
N SER A 879 -90.48 -56.50 15.59
CA SER A 879 -89.29 -57.12 15.00
C SER A 879 -89.51 -58.58 14.62
N GLN A 880 -88.68 -59.08 13.70
CA GLN A 880 -88.71 -60.49 13.34
C GLN A 880 -88.32 -61.36 14.54
N ALA A 881 -87.34 -60.93 15.36
CA ALA A 881 -86.96 -61.63 16.58
C ALA A 881 -88.11 -61.73 17.60
N ALA A 882 -88.89 -60.66 17.80
CA ALA A 882 -90.06 -60.70 18.68
C ALA A 882 -91.13 -61.67 18.18
N LYS A 883 -91.38 -61.70 16.86
CA LYS A 883 -92.31 -62.65 16.24
C LYS A 883 -91.84 -64.09 16.35
N ASP A 884 -90.56 -64.34 16.10
CA ASP A 884 -89.95 -65.68 16.15
C ASP A 884 -89.91 -66.21 17.59
N PHE A 885 -89.51 -65.36 18.55
CA PHE A 885 -89.53 -65.67 19.98
C PHE A 885 -90.94 -65.97 20.49
N LYS A 886 -91.94 -65.16 20.11
CA LYS A 886 -93.34 -65.42 20.44
C LYS A 886 -93.83 -66.71 19.79
N ALA A 887 -93.55 -66.93 18.50
CA ALA A 887 -93.98 -68.11 17.77
C ALA A 887 -93.41 -69.40 18.37
N TYR A 888 -92.17 -69.38 18.87
CA TYR A 888 -91.57 -70.51 19.57
C TYR A 888 -92.28 -70.82 20.89
N ASN A 889 -92.55 -69.79 21.71
CA ASN A 889 -93.31 -69.95 22.95
C ASN A 889 -94.73 -70.47 22.68
N ASP A 890 -95.46 -69.86 21.75
CA ASP A 890 -96.80 -70.29 21.35
C ASP A 890 -96.80 -71.75 20.85
N ALA A 891 -95.84 -72.13 20.00
CA ALA A 891 -95.73 -73.48 19.45
C ALA A 891 -95.38 -74.51 20.52
N TYR A 892 -94.54 -74.16 21.49
CA TYR A 892 -94.20 -75.04 22.61
C TYR A 892 -95.39 -75.27 23.53
N HIS A 893 -96.11 -74.22 23.93
CA HIS A 893 -97.31 -74.35 24.75
C HIS A 893 -98.40 -75.13 24.02
N ALA A 894 -98.61 -74.88 22.72
CA ALA A 894 -99.53 -75.67 21.90
C ALA A 894 -99.15 -77.16 21.83
N ALA A 895 -97.86 -77.48 21.74
CA ALA A 895 -97.37 -78.85 21.77
C ALA A 895 -97.58 -79.51 23.15
N LYS A 896 -97.33 -78.77 24.24
CA LYS A 896 -97.56 -79.22 25.61
C LYS A 896 -99.04 -79.49 25.88
N ASP A 897 -99.94 -78.57 25.49
CA ASP A 897 -101.38 -78.72 25.64
C ASP A 897 -101.90 -79.93 24.86
N LEU A 898 -101.41 -80.13 23.63
CA LEU A 898 -101.76 -81.29 22.80
C LEU A 898 -101.28 -82.60 23.43
N MET A 899 -100.10 -82.59 24.06
CA MET A 899 -99.56 -83.75 24.79
C MET A 899 -100.40 -84.07 26.03
N ASP A 900 -100.81 -83.05 26.79
CA ASP A 900 -101.73 -83.20 27.92
C ASP A 900 -103.11 -83.72 27.47
N GLU A 901 -103.57 -83.36 26.27
CA GLU A 901 -104.78 -83.91 25.65
C GLU A 901 -104.61 -85.36 25.15
N LEU A 902 -103.43 -85.71 24.64
CA LEU A 902 -103.08 -87.08 24.25
C LEU A 902 -103.04 -88.03 25.46
N ASN A 903 -102.55 -87.54 26.59
CA ASN A 903 -102.38 -88.32 27.82
C ASN A 903 -103.70 -88.55 28.58
N LYS A 904 -104.81 -87.94 28.17
CA LYS A 904 -106.13 -88.17 28.77
C LYS A 904 -106.71 -89.53 28.34
N PRO A 905 -107.31 -90.31 29.26
CA PRO A 905 -107.96 -91.57 28.90
C PRO A 905 -109.09 -91.34 27.89
N GLY A 906 -109.02 -92.00 26.73
CA GLY A 906 -110.03 -91.90 25.67
C GLY A 906 -109.85 -90.71 24.71
N SER A 907 -108.65 -90.15 24.60
CA SER A 907 -108.32 -89.05 23.68
C SER A 907 -108.79 -89.31 22.24
N THR A 908 -109.40 -88.31 21.61
CA THR A 908 -109.85 -88.33 20.20
C THR A 908 -108.92 -87.56 19.27
N VAL A 909 -107.75 -87.14 19.77
CA VAL A 909 -106.75 -86.39 19.01
C VAL A 909 -106.19 -87.25 17.87
N ASP A 910 -106.27 -86.74 16.65
CA ASP A 910 -105.76 -87.44 15.47
C ASP A 910 -104.25 -87.20 15.25
N GLN A 911 -103.60 -88.17 14.62
CA GLN A 911 -102.16 -88.11 14.34
C GLN A 911 -101.75 -86.95 13.42
N LYS A 912 -102.65 -86.45 12.56
CA LYS A 912 -102.33 -85.31 11.68
C LYS A 912 -102.17 -84.03 12.48
N LYS A 913 -102.95 -83.84 13.55
CA LYS A 913 -102.77 -82.73 14.49
C LYS A 913 -101.47 -82.85 15.26
N VAL A 914 -101.12 -84.05 15.70
CA VAL A 914 -99.82 -84.36 16.35
C VAL A 914 -98.66 -83.98 15.44
N ASP A 915 -98.70 -84.42 14.17
CA ASP A 915 -97.65 -84.15 13.19
C ASP A 915 -97.55 -82.64 12.86
N ALA A 916 -98.69 -81.96 12.71
CA ALA A 916 -98.72 -80.52 12.41
C ALA A 916 -98.14 -79.66 13.55
N VAL A 917 -98.53 -79.94 14.80
CA VAL A 917 -98.02 -79.21 15.97
C VAL A 917 -96.55 -79.53 16.22
N LYS A 918 -96.14 -80.79 15.98
CA LYS A 918 -94.73 -81.18 16.03
C LYS A 918 -93.90 -80.43 14.98
N GLU A 919 -94.34 -80.39 13.73
CA GLU A 919 -93.67 -79.66 12.65
C GLU A 919 -93.59 -78.17 12.96
N GLN A 920 -94.66 -77.59 13.53
CA GLN A 920 -94.68 -76.19 13.95
C GLN A 920 -93.65 -75.91 15.04
N LEU A 921 -93.56 -76.75 16.07
CA LEU A 921 -92.57 -76.62 17.14
C LEU A 921 -91.14 -76.78 16.62
N ILE A 922 -90.88 -77.77 15.76
CA ILE A 922 -89.55 -77.98 15.15
C ILE A 922 -89.17 -76.81 14.22
N ALA A 923 -90.11 -76.32 13.43
CA ALA A 923 -89.88 -75.18 12.54
C ALA A 923 -89.57 -73.91 13.35
N ALA A 924 -90.35 -73.64 14.41
CA ALA A 924 -90.10 -72.52 15.31
C ALA A 924 -88.75 -72.66 16.03
N ARG A 925 -88.40 -73.88 16.49
CA ARG A 925 -87.09 -74.15 17.10
C ARG A 925 -85.94 -73.89 16.14
N LYS A 926 -86.04 -74.37 14.90
CA LYS A 926 -85.02 -74.15 13.87
C LYS A 926 -84.78 -72.65 13.63
N ILE A 927 -85.84 -71.85 13.71
CA ILE A 927 -85.73 -70.39 13.63
C ILE A 927 -85.01 -69.84 14.87
N ILE A 928 -85.37 -70.28 16.08
CA ILE A 928 -84.67 -69.87 17.32
C ILE A 928 -83.19 -70.25 17.30
N ASP A 929 -82.81 -71.42 16.81
CA ASP A 929 -81.41 -71.85 16.73
C ASP A 929 -80.57 -70.91 15.82
N THR A 930 -81.19 -70.14 14.92
CA THR A 930 -80.48 -69.11 14.12
C THR A 930 -79.97 -67.94 14.97
N TYR A 931 -80.47 -67.79 16.20
CA TYR A 931 -80.02 -66.79 17.18
C TYR A 931 -78.90 -67.32 18.09
N ALA A 932 -78.24 -68.43 17.74
CA ALA A 932 -77.08 -68.96 18.46
C ALA A 932 -76.01 -67.88 18.73
N THR A 933 -75.34 -67.97 19.89
CA THR A 933 -74.31 -67.01 20.28
C THR A 933 -73.15 -66.98 19.29
N ASP A 934 -72.77 -65.79 18.84
CA ASP A 934 -71.61 -65.60 17.98
C ASP A 934 -70.30 -65.63 18.78
N THR A 935 -69.83 -66.85 19.06
CA THR A 935 -68.58 -67.10 19.77
C THR A 935 -67.32 -66.88 18.92
N SER A 936 -67.46 -66.65 17.60
CA SER A 936 -66.31 -66.41 16.72
C SER A 936 -65.51 -65.17 17.13
N ARG A 937 -66.21 -64.18 17.67
CA ARG A 937 -65.63 -62.93 18.17
C ARG A 937 -64.75 -63.14 19.41
N LEU A 938 -65.04 -64.15 20.24
CA LEU A 938 -64.21 -64.50 21.41
C LEU A 938 -62.88 -65.16 21.00
N SER A 939 -62.87 -65.92 19.90
CA SER A 939 -61.65 -66.58 19.41
C SER A 939 -60.60 -65.57 18.93
N ALA A 940 -61.05 -64.48 18.29
CA ALA A 940 -60.18 -63.36 17.93
C ALA A 940 -59.58 -62.67 19.17
N ALA A 941 -60.38 -62.50 20.23
CA ALA A 941 -59.90 -61.95 21.50
C ALA A 941 -58.88 -62.86 22.20
N ALA A 942 -58.99 -64.19 22.06
CA ALA A 942 -58.02 -65.13 22.62
C ALA A 942 -56.64 -65.05 21.95
N LEU A 943 -56.62 -64.90 20.62
CA LEU A 943 -55.37 -64.68 19.88
C LEU A 943 -54.73 -63.32 20.26
N ASN A 944 -55.56 -62.29 20.45
CA ASN A 944 -55.10 -60.99 20.91
C ASN A 944 -54.53 -61.06 22.34
N ASP A 945 -55.16 -61.81 23.25
CA ASP A 945 -54.63 -62.04 24.61
C ASP A 945 -53.24 -62.69 24.57
N PHE A 946 -53.05 -63.73 23.76
CA PHE A 946 -51.75 -64.38 23.61
C PHE A 946 -50.68 -63.41 23.09
N ALA A 947 -51.01 -62.58 22.10
CA ALA A 947 -50.10 -61.56 21.57
C ALA A 947 -49.76 -60.48 22.62
N ILE A 948 -50.76 -60.06 23.41
CA ILE A 948 -50.57 -59.05 24.45
C ILE A 948 -49.67 -59.59 25.57
N GLN A 949 -49.85 -60.82 26.03
CA GLN A 949 -49.02 -61.42 27.09
C GLN A 949 -47.54 -61.51 26.71
N HIS A 950 -47.22 -61.59 25.41
CA HIS A 950 -45.86 -61.60 24.88
C HIS A 950 -45.38 -60.22 24.41
N SER A 951 -46.18 -59.17 24.61
CA SER A 951 -45.84 -57.82 24.17
C SER A 951 -44.86 -57.12 25.13
N PRO A 952 -44.02 -56.19 24.64
CA PRO A 952 -43.18 -55.36 25.49
C PRO A 952 -43.99 -54.51 26.48
N ALA A 953 -45.19 -54.07 26.09
CA ALA A 953 -46.06 -53.28 26.96
C ALA A 953 -46.52 -54.07 28.20
N TYR A 954 -46.87 -55.35 28.03
CA TYR A 954 -47.22 -56.23 29.15
C TYR A 954 -45.99 -56.58 30.00
N ALA A 955 -44.82 -56.80 29.37
CA ALA A 955 -43.57 -57.01 30.10
C ALA A 955 -43.20 -55.79 30.97
N ASN A 956 -43.29 -54.58 30.41
CA ASN A 956 -43.06 -53.32 31.13
C ASN A 956 -44.07 -53.10 32.25
N LEU A 957 -45.36 -53.39 32.00
CA LEU A 957 -46.42 -53.33 33.01
C LEU A 957 -46.10 -54.27 34.18
N LYS A 958 -45.74 -55.52 33.89
CA LYS A 958 -45.43 -56.55 34.88
C LYS A 958 -44.23 -56.15 35.73
N GLU A 959 -43.13 -55.75 35.10
CA GLU A 959 -41.92 -55.30 35.80
C GLU A 959 -42.21 -54.11 36.72
N LEU A 960 -43.02 -53.15 36.26
CA LEU A 960 -43.39 -51.98 37.05
C LEU A 960 -44.34 -52.33 38.21
N ALA A 961 -45.31 -53.23 38.00
CA ALA A 961 -46.25 -53.67 39.03
C ALA A 961 -45.59 -54.49 40.14
N GLU A 962 -44.54 -55.25 39.80
CA GLU A 962 -43.77 -56.12 40.71
C GLU A 962 -42.60 -55.38 41.41
N LYS A 963 -42.35 -54.11 41.09
CA LYS A 963 -41.24 -53.31 41.62
C LYS A 963 -41.31 -53.15 43.14
N GLN A 964 -40.25 -53.58 43.84
CA GLN A 964 -40.09 -53.38 45.28
C GLN A 964 -39.42 -52.04 45.58
N ASN A 965 -39.89 -51.33 46.62
CA ASN A 965 -39.38 -50.02 47.08
C ASN A 965 -39.34 -48.92 45.99
N PRO A 966 -40.48 -48.54 45.37
CA PRO A 966 -40.51 -47.45 44.40
C PRO A 966 -40.15 -46.09 45.03
N SER A 967 -39.50 -45.22 44.24
CA SER A 967 -39.29 -43.81 44.65
C SER A 967 -40.62 -43.06 44.79
N GLU A 968 -40.65 -41.90 45.47
CA GLU A 968 -41.88 -41.11 45.64
C GLU A 968 -42.55 -40.76 44.31
N GLU A 969 -41.77 -40.49 43.26
CA GLU A 969 -42.25 -40.16 41.92
C GLU A 969 -42.78 -41.39 41.14
N GLU A 970 -42.38 -42.60 41.56
CA GLU A 970 -42.77 -43.86 40.92
C GLU A 970 -43.99 -44.52 41.57
N LYS A 971 -44.29 -44.23 42.85
CA LYS A 971 -45.42 -44.84 43.60
C LYS A 971 -46.74 -44.77 42.84
N ALA A 972 -47.07 -43.62 42.26
CA ALA A 972 -48.31 -43.45 41.51
C ALA A 972 -48.35 -44.31 40.22
N LYS A 973 -47.20 -44.50 39.57
CA LYS A 973 -47.06 -45.32 38.35
C LYS A 973 -47.12 -46.81 38.67
N VAL A 974 -46.52 -47.24 39.77
CA VAL A 974 -46.60 -48.62 40.27
C VAL A 974 -48.05 -48.99 40.63
N GLU A 975 -48.78 -48.11 41.32
CA GLU A 975 -50.19 -48.41 41.64
C GLU A 975 -51.10 -48.38 40.42
N ALA A 976 -50.82 -47.53 39.43
CA ALA A 976 -51.51 -47.58 38.15
C ALA A 976 -51.23 -48.91 37.41
N ALA A 977 -49.98 -49.40 37.45
CA ALA A 977 -49.58 -50.66 36.83
C ALA A 977 -50.27 -51.87 37.50
N LYS A 978 -50.32 -51.93 38.84
CA LYS A 978 -51.02 -53.01 39.57
C LYS A 978 -52.50 -53.08 39.19
N LYS A 979 -53.20 -51.94 39.18
CA LYS A 979 -54.61 -51.88 38.80
C LYS A 979 -54.85 -52.31 37.34
N ALA A 980 -53.99 -51.88 36.42
CA ALA A 980 -54.10 -52.25 35.01
C ALA A 980 -53.83 -53.75 34.80
N LYS A 981 -52.85 -54.33 35.50
CA LYS A 981 -52.56 -55.77 35.47
C LYS A 981 -53.74 -56.59 36.00
N GLU A 982 -54.29 -56.21 37.16
CA GLU A 982 -55.44 -56.91 37.75
C GLU A 982 -56.68 -56.84 36.85
N ALA A 983 -56.98 -55.67 36.28
CA ALA A 983 -58.10 -55.51 35.35
C ALA A 983 -57.93 -56.38 34.09
N TYR A 984 -56.72 -56.44 33.54
CA TYR A 984 -56.39 -57.29 32.39
C TYR A 984 -56.55 -58.77 32.71
N GLU A 985 -55.96 -59.26 33.80
CA GLU A 985 -56.04 -60.66 34.21
C GLU A 985 -57.49 -61.10 34.47
N LYS A 986 -58.32 -60.20 35.05
CA LYS A 986 -59.75 -60.47 35.28
C LYS A 986 -60.54 -60.57 33.97
N ALA A 987 -60.27 -59.69 32.99
CA ALA A 987 -60.91 -59.74 31.69
C ALA A 987 -60.49 -61.01 30.91
N ALA A 988 -59.20 -61.36 30.94
CA ALA A 988 -58.68 -62.58 30.31
C ALA A 988 -59.25 -63.86 30.94
N ALA A 989 -59.46 -63.88 32.26
CA ALA A 989 -60.12 -64.99 32.94
C ALA A 989 -61.58 -65.16 32.51
N LYS A 990 -62.34 -64.07 32.36
CA LYS A 990 -63.72 -64.12 31.84
C LYS A 990 -63.78 -64.60 30.39
N LEU A 991 -62.85 -64.12 29.55
CA LEU A 991 -62.71 -64.59 28.18
C LEU A 991 -62.46 -66.10 28.13
N THR A 992 -61.55 -66.59 28.97
CA THR A 992 -61.25 -68.03 29.10
C THR A 992 -62.48 -68.81 29.55
N ALA A 993 -63.21 -68.32 30.56
CA ALA A 993 -64.43 -68.97 31.04
C ALA A 993 -65.53 -69.05 29.97
N ALA A 994 -65.70 -68.00 29.16
CA ALA A 994 -66.66 -68.01 28.05
C ALA A 994 -66.25 -68.95 26.90
N LEU A 995 -64.95 -69.07 26.60
CA LEU A 995 -64.45 -69.99 25.58
C LEU A 995 -64.52 -71.46 26.00
N THR A 996 -64.48 -71.73 27.30
CA THR A 996 -64.52 -73.07 27.88
C THR A 996 -65.90 -73.48 28.38
N ASN A 997 -66.93 -72.64 28.15
CA ASN A 997 -68.29 -72.81 28.64
C ASN A 997 -68.34 -73.07 30.17
N THR A 998 -67.60 -72.27 30.93
CA THR A 998 -67.59 -72.34 32.40
C THR A 998 -67.96 -71.00 33.03
N LEU A 999 -68.80 -70.21 32.35
CA LEU A 999 -69.35 -69.01 32.97
C LEU A 999 -70.16 -69.38 34.23
N PRO A 1000 -70.11 -68.55 35.28
CA PRO A 1000 -70.88 -68.80 36.49
C PRO A 1000 -72.38 -68.78 36.19
N LYS A 1001 -73.15 -69.60 36.90
CA LYS A 1001 -74.62 -69.60 36.83
C LYS A 1001 -75.18 -68.25 37.24
N ASP A 1002 -76.31 -67.88 36.66
CA ASP A 1002 -77.05 -66.68 37.03
C ASP A 1002 -77.53 -66.77 38.46
N GLN A 1003 -77.36 -65.69 39.23
CA GLN A 1003 -77.73 -65.62 40.64
C GLN A 1003 -78.79 -64.55 40.90
N ALA A 1004 -79.76 -64.89 41.76
CA ALA A 1004 -80.71 -63.95 42.33
C ALA A 1004 -80.52 -63.92 43.86
N ASN A 1005 -80.31 -62.73 44.42
CA ASN A 1005 -80.05 -62.53 45.86
C ASN A 1005 -78.90 -63.37 46.44
N GLY A 1006 -77.86 -63.66 45.64
CA GLY A 1006 -76.69 -64.44 46.06
C GLY A 1006 -76.84 -65.96 45.99
N HIS A 1007 -77.94 -66.46 45.42
CA HIS A 1007 -78.18 -67.89 45.18
C HIS A 1007 -78.44 -68.17 43.70
N ASP A 1008 -78.04 -69.34 43.21
CA ASP A 1008 -78.26 -69.76 41.83
C ASP A 1008 -79.76 -69.84 41.51
N ILE A 1009 -80.15 -69.31 40.36
CA ILE A 1009 -81.52 -69.45 39.84
C ILE A 1009 -81.76 -70.93 39.45
N PRO A 1010 -82.86 -71.57 39.90
CA PRO A 1010 -83.18 -72.96 39.54
C PRO A 1010 -83.33 -73.18 38.03
N ASP A 1011 -82.93 -74.36 37.54
CA ASP A 1011 -82.87 -74.71 36.11
C ASP A 1011 -84.10 -75.49 35.61
N ASN A 1012 -85.14 -75.57 36.43
CA ASN A 1012 -86.41 -76.26 36.15
C ASN A 1012 -87.60 -75.30 35.93
N ILE A 1013 -87.34 -74.00 35.93
CA ILE A 1013 -88.37 -72.97 35.70
C ILE A 1013 -88.57 -72.80 34.20
N ILE A 1014 -89.83 -72.90 33.75
CA ILE A 1014 -90.23 -72.65 32.35
C ILE A 1014 -90.92 -71.28 32.21
N PRO A 1015 -90.96 -70.72 30.99
CA PRO A 1015 -91.72 -69.50 30.72
C PRO A 1015 -93.21 -69.65 31.08
N LYS A 1016 -93.81 -68.56 31.58
CA LYS A 1016 -95.22 -68.54 31.94
C LYS A 1016 -96.08 -68.50 30.67
N GLU A 1017 -97.05 -69.39 30.61
CA GLU A 1017 -98.03 -69.50 29.52
C GLU A 1017 -98.84 -68.21 29.35
N ASP A 1018 -99.27 -67.59 30.46
CA ASP A 1018 -100.05 -66.35 30.47
C ASP A 1018 -99.17 -65.07 30.51
N GLY A 1019 -97.85 -65.19 30.39
CA GLY A 1019 -96.94 -64.04 30.45
C GLY A 1019 -96.87 -63.29 29.12
N ASP A 1020 -96.64 -61.97 29.14
CA ASP A 1020 -96.36 -61.20 27.92
C ASP A 1020 -94.91 -61.46 27.46
N PRO A 1021 -94.67 -62.12 26.32
CA PRO A 1021 -93.31 -62.39 25.83
C PRO A 1021 -92.57 -61.11 25.40
N ASN A 1022 -93.26 -59.96 25.33
CA ASN A 1022 -92.64 -58.65 25.10
C ASN A 1022 -92.24 -57.95 26.40
N ASP A 1023 -92.62 -58.46 27.58
CA ASP A 1023 -92.17 -57.89 28.85
C ASP A 1023 -90.67 -58.12 29.01
N LYS A 1024 -89.92 -57.06 29.31
CA LYS A 1024 -88.48 -57.10 29.59
C LYS A 1024 -88.11 -58.04 30.75
N ASP A 1025 -89.06 -58.29 31.66
CA ASP A 1025 -88.89 -59.15 32.82
C ASP A 1025 -89.32 -60.61 32.57
N TYR A 1026 -89.77 -60.95 31.36
CA TYR A 1026 -90.37 -62.25 31.04
C TYR A 1026 -89.45 -63.45 31.37
N LEU A 1027 -88.13 -63.30 31.15
CA LEU A 1027 -87.14 -64.35 31.41
C LEU A 1027 -86.31 -64.15 32.68
N LYS A 1028 -86.61 -63.15 33.52
CA LYS A 1028 -85.71 -62.76 34.64
C LYS A 1028 -85.48 -63.84 35.69
N ASP A 1029 -86.44 -64.73 35.87
CA ASP A 1029 -86.41 -65.81 36.86
C ASP A 1029 -85.96 -67.15 36.25
N ILE A 1030 -85.42 -67.13 35.02
CA ILE A 1030 -84.97 -68.32 34.28
C ILE A 1030 -83.44 -68.31 34.16
N GLN A 1031 -82.82 -69.46 34.47
CA GLN A 1031 -81.37 -69.65 34.39
C GLN A 1031 -80.88 -69.67 32.94
N ALA A 1032 -80.10 -68.65 32.52
CA ALA A 1032 -79.56 -68.53 31.18
C ALA A 1032 -78.19 -69.21 31.00
N HIS A 1033 -77.38 -69.25 32.07
CA HIS A 1033 -76.04 -69.83 32.07
C HIS A 1033 -75.99 -71.24 32.68
N LYS A 1034 -76.98 -72.09 32.39
CA LYS A 1034 -77.11 -73.42 33.02
C LYS A 1034 -75.84 -74.28 32.90
N ASN A 1035 -75.27 -74.37 31.69
CA ASN A 1035 -74.02 -75.12 31.45
C ASN A 1035 -72.84 -74.19 31.14
N GLY A 1036 -72.93 -72.91 31.51
CA GLY A 1036 -71.85 -71.94 31.40
C GLY A 1036 -71.58 -71.40 29.99
N GLU A 1037 -72.45 -71.66 29.01
CA GLU A 1037 -72.33 -71.12 27.66
C GLU A 1037 -72.65 -69.60 27.63
N PRO A 1038 -71.88 -68.78 26.90
CA PRO A 1038 -72.11 -67.34 26.82
C PRO A 1038 -73.35 -66.97 25.97
N LEU A 1039 -73.99 -65.85 26.30
CA LEU A 1039 -74.95 -65.16 25.43
C LEU A 1039 -74.24 -64.10 24.58
N ASN A 1040 -74.93 -63.56 23.57
CA ASN A 1040 -74.39 -62.47 22.74
C ASN A 1040 -74.03 -61.22 23.57
N ARG A 1041 -74.81 -60.91 24.62
CA ARG A 1041 -74.51 -59.81 25.55
C ARG A 1041 -73.25 -60.03 26.40
N ASP A 1042 -72.95 -61.29 26.73
CA ASP A 1042 -71.73 -61.63 27.49
C ASP A 1042 -70.52 -61.54 26.57
N VAL A 1043 -70.65 -61.99 25.32
CA VAL A 1043 -69.63 -61.77 24.28
C VAL A 1043 -69.32 -60.28 24.13
N ASP A 1044 -70.34 -59.43 24.01
CA ASP A 1044 -70.15 -57.98 23.88
C ASP A 1044 -69.45 -57.37 25.09
N THR A 1045 -69.89 -57.73 26.30
CA THR A 1045 -69.28 -57.27 27.56
C THR A 1045 -67.83 -57.72 27.69
N ILE A 1046 -67.53 -59.00 27.45
CA ILE A 1046 -66.18 -59.56 27.55
C ILE A 1046 -65.23 -58.90 26.55
N LEU A 1047 -65.67 -58.70 25.30
CA LEU A 1047 -64.86 -58.02 24.29
C LEU A 1047 -64.61 -56.56 24.64
N LYS A 1048 -65.61 -55.87 25.18
CA LYS A 1048 -65.45 -54.51 25.66
C LYS A 1048 -64.42 -54.44 26.78
N GLU A 1049 -64.53 -55.29 27.80
CA GLU A 1049 -63.58 -55.34 28.92
C GLU A 1049 -62.16 -55.69 28.45
N MET A 1050 -62.01 -56.67 27.56
CA MET A 1050 -60.71 -57.04 26.98
C MET A 1050 -60.10 -55.89 26.17
N ASN A 1051 -60.89 -55.19 25.36
CA ASN A 1051 -60.42 -54.05 24.57
C ASN A 1051 -60.05 -52.84 25.47
N GLU A 1052 -60.85 -52.56 26.50
CA GLU A 1052 -60.55 -51.51 27.48
C GLU A 1052 -59.27 -51.83 28.27
N ALA A 1053 -59.09 -53.08 28.68
CA ALA A 1053 -57.88 -53.55 29.36
C ALA A 1053 -56.66 -53.48 28.43
N ALA A 1054 -56.76 -54.00 27.19
CA ALA A 1054 -55.69 -53.93 26.19
C ALA A 1054 -55.28 -52.48 25.90
N LYS A 1055 -56.24 -51.56 25.74
CA LYS A 1055 -55.96 -50.13 25.54
C LYS A 1055 -55.30 -49.48 26.75
N ALA A 1056 -55.57 -49.96 27.96
CA ALA A 1056 -54.89 -49.47 29.16
C ALA A 1056 -53.39 -49.81 29.17
N LEU A 1057 -52.96 -50.87 28.46
CA LEU A 1057 -51.55 -51.25 28.34
C LEU A 1057 -50.74 -50.27 27.48
N ASP A 1058 -51.38 -49.48 26.59
CA ASP A 1058 -50.69 -48.46 25.77
C ASP A 1058 -49.90 -47.47 26.63
N LYS A 1059 -50.34 -47.22 27.87
CA LYS A 1059 -49.64 -46.35 28.84
C LYS A 1059 -48.27 -46.89 29.28
N PHE A 1060 -48.04 -48.18 29.08
CA PHE A 1060 -46.83 -48.92 29.43
C PHE A 1060 -46.06 -49.38 28.19
N ALA A 1061 -46.44 -48.90 27.00
CA ALA A 1061 -45.67 -49.09 25.78
C ALA A 1061 -44.22 -48.58 25.96
N THR A 1062 -43.27 -49.27 25.35
CA THR A 1062 -41.86 -48.88 25.38
C THR A 1062 -41.70 -47.50 24.74
N LYS A 1063 -41.22 -46.54 25.52
CA LYS A 1063 -40.93 -45.17 25.09
C LYS A 1063 -39.49 -45.07 24.64
N THR A 1064 -39.30 -44.77 23.36
CA THR A 1064 -37.98 -44.64 22.74
C THR A 1064 -37.51 -43.19 22.64
N ASP A 1065 -38.39 -42.22 22.88
CA ASP A 1065 -38.16 -40.79 22.60
C ASP A 1065 -36.91 -40.24 23.29
N GLU A 1066 -36.68 -40.61 24.55
CA GLU A 1066 -35.52 -40.17 25.33
C GLU A 1066 -34.20 -40.77 24.83
N LEU A 1067 -34.22 -42.03 24.36
CA LEU A 1067 -33.06 -42.65 23.72
C LEU A 1067 -32.80 -42.04 22.35
N ILE A 1068 -33.85 -41.83 21.54
CA ILE A 1068 -33.77 -41.15 20.25
C ILE A 1068 -33.22 -39.72 20.42
N LYS A 1069 -33.70 -38.99 21.42
CA LYS A 1069 -33.18 -37.66 21.75
C LYS A 1069 -31.69 -37.72 22.09
N SER A 1070 -31.27 -38.68 22.91
CA SER A 1070 -29.85 -38.89 23.18
C SER A 1070 -29.08 -39.25 21.91
N ILE A 1071 -29.60 -40.10 21.03
CA ILE A 1071 -28.96 -40.41 19.73
C ILE A 1071 -28.82 -39.14 18.88
N ASN A 1072 -29.85 -38.30 18.83
CA ASN A 1072 -29.88 -37.07 18.02
C ASN A 1072 -28.92 -35.98 18.54
N GLU A 1073 -28.52 -36.01 19.82
CA GLU A 1073 -27.45 -35.16 20.34
C GLU A 1073 -26.08 -35.47 19.68
N ASP A 1074 -25.95 -36.56 18.93
CA ASP A 1074 -24.80 -36.81 18.07
C ASP A 1074 -24.53 -35.66 17.09
N ALA A 1075 -25.59 -35.03 16.56
CA ALA A 1075 -25.50 -33.89 15.64
C ALA A 1075 -24.79 -32.68 16.26
N THR A 1076 -24.81 -32.53 17.58
CA THR A 1076 -24.07 -31.49 18.31
C THR A 1076 -22.78 -32.01 18.93
N THR A 1077 -22.71 -33.30 19.25
CA THR A 1077 -21.56 -33.96 19.86
C THR A 1077 -20.42 -34.13 18.85
N HIS A 1078 -20.67 -34.70 17.66
CA HIS A 1078 -19.65 -34.91 16.62
C HIS A 1078 -18.89 -33.64 16.19
N PRO A 1079 -19.55 -32.48 15.96
CA PRO A 1079 -18.83 -31.26 15.59
C PRO A 1079 -18.13 -30.55 16.77
N SER A 1080 -18.38 -30.98 18.01
CA SER A 1080 -17.86 -30.32 19.21
C SER A 1080 -16.32 -30.36 19.30
N PRO A 1081 -15.68 -29.34 19.91
CA PRO A 1081 -14.24 -29.38 20.17
C PRO A 1081 -13.81 -30.59 21.00
N ALA A 1082 -14.61 -30.97 22.00
CA ALA A 1082 -14.36 -32.13 22.85
C ALA A 1082 -14.23 -33.43 22.04
N PHE A 1083 -15.18 -33.69 21.12
CA PHE A 1083 -15.13 -34.86 20.25
C PHE A 1083 -13.99 -34.79 19.22
N LYS A 1084 -13.72 -33.62 18.62
CA LYS A 1084 -12.60 -33.45 17.67
C LYS A 1084 -11.25 -33.71 18.34
N ASN A 1085 -11.05 -33.16 19.52
CA ASN A 1085 -9.83 -33.37 20.31
C ASN A 1085 -9.69 -34.82 20.78
N ALA A 1086 -10.79 -35.53 21.03
CA ALA A 1086 -10.79 -36.93 21.42
C ALA A 1086 -10.54 -37.89 20.23
N SER A 1087 -11.14 -37.60 19.07
CA SER A 1087 -11.04 -38.44 17.86
C SER A 1087 -9.71 -38.30 17.12
N GLN A 1088 -9.09 -37.12 17.16
CA GLN A 1088 -7.74 -36.86 16.63
C GLN A 1088 -6.87 -36.17 17.69
N PRO A 1089 -6.42 -36.92 18.71
CA PRO A 1089 -5.74 -36.32 19.85
C PRO A 1089 -4.30 -35.94 19.54
N SER A 1090 -3.92 -34.71 19.90
CA SER A 1090 -2.55 -34.17 19.78
C SER A 1090 -2.14 -33.38 21.04
N PHE A 1091 -2.47 -33.91 22.21
CA PHE A 1091 -2.12 -33.31 23.49
C PHE A 1091 -0.61 -33.39 23.74
N GLN A 1092 -0.05 -32.30 24.27
CA GLN A 1092 1.35 -32.18 24.69
C GLN A 1092 1.46 -32.29 26.20
N LYS A 1093 2.62 -32.74 26.70
CA LYS A 1093 2.92 -32.78 28.13
C LYS A 1093 2.92 -31.36 28.72
N PRO A 1094 2.54 -31.18 30.00
CA PRO A 1094 2.50 -29.87 30.64
C PRO A 1094 3.82 -29.10 30.65
N ASP A 1095 4.96 -29.79 30.58
CA ASP A 1095 6.31 -29.23 30.55
C ASP A 1095 6.82 -28.90 29.13
N GLY A 1096 6.03 -29.19 28.09
CA GLY A 1096 6.39 -28.95 26.69
C GLY A 1096 7.42 -29.93 26.12
N SER A 1097 7.75 -31.03 26.82
CA SER A 1097 8.77 -32.00 26.38
C SER A 1097 8.32 -32.93 25.23
N GLY A 1098 7.15 -32.71 24.64
CA GLY A 1098 6.60 -33.47 23.52
C GLY A 1098 5.19 -34.03 23.79
N PRO A 1099 4.71 -34.97 22.94
CA PRO A 1099 3.36 -35.54 23.02
C PRO A 1099 3.08 -36.23 24.37
N ASP A 1100 1.85 -36.13 24.85
CA ASP A 1100 1.34 -36.85 26.02
C ASP A 1100 0.64 -38.14 25.58
N ASP A 1101 1.42 -39.20 25.40
CA ASP A 1101 0.93 -40.48 24.85
C ASP A 1101 -0.20 -41.11 25.68
N ALA A 1102 -0.15 -40.97 27.02
CA ALA A 1102 -1.17 -41.51 27.90
C ALA A 1102 -2.50 -40.76 27.74
N LYS A 1103 -2.46 -39.43 27.68
CA LYS A 1103 -3.66 -38.61 27.46
C LYS A 1103 -4.21 -38.80 26.04
N ASN A 1104 -3.35 -38.90 25.04
CA ASN A 1104 -3.77 -39.15 23.65
C ASN A 1104 -4.46 -40.53 23.51
N ALA A 1105 -3.92 -41.58 24.14
CA ALA A 1105 -4.53 -42.90 24.13
C ALA A 1105 -5.90 -42.92 24.85
N ALA A 1106 -6.02 -42.26 26.01
CA ALA A 1106 -7.27 -42.15 26.74
C ALA A 1106 -8.34 -41.36 25.97
N ALA A 1107 -7.93 -40.31 25.26
CA ALA A 1107 -8.80 -39.49 24.42
C ALA A 1107 -9.38 -40.31 23.24
N LYS A 1108 -8.52 -41.07 22.55
CA LYS A 1108 -8.95 -41.95 21.47
C LYS A 1108 -9.90 -43.05 21.95
N ALA A 1109 -9.61 -43.65 23.10
CA ALA A 1109 -10.46 -44.67 23.71
C ALA A 1109 -11.86 -44.12 24.08
N ALA A 1110 -11.95 -42.88 24.55
CA ALA A 1110 -13.22 -42.22 24.84
C ALA A 1110 -14.06 -41.99 23.57
N ALA A 1111 -13.43 -41.54 22.46
CA ALA A 1111 -14.10 -41.39 21.17
C ALA A 1111 -14.62 -42.73 20.63
N ASP A 1112 -13.83 -43.80 20.75
CA ASP A 1112 -14.24 -45.15 20.30
C ASP A 1112 -15.36 -45.73 21.16
N ALA A 1113 -15.31 -45.53 22.48
CA ALA A 1113 -16.37 -45.95 23.39
C ALA A 1113 -17.69 -45.22 23.10
N TYR A 1114 -17.65 -43.92 22.79
CA TYR A 1114 -18.81 -43.16 22.36
C TYR A 1114 -19.38 -43.69 21.04
N GLY A 1115 -18.53 -43.89 20.02
CA GLY A 1115 -18.97 -44.45 18.74
C GLY A 1115 -19.60 -45.83 18.87
N LYS A 1116 -19.05 -46.69 19.75
CA LYS A 1116 -19.62 -48.00 20.06
C LYS A 1116 -20.99 -47.89 20.74
N ALA A 1117 -21.11 -47.09 21.80
CA ALA A 1117 -22.37 -46.92 22.52
C ALA A 1117 -23.47 -46.30 21.63
N LEU A 1118 -23.11 -45.39 20.73
CA LEU A 1118 -24.03 -44.81 19.74
C LEU A 1118 -24.55 -45.88 18.77
N ASN A 1119 -23.67 -46.74 18.27
CA ASN A 1119 -24.06 -47.84 17.38
C ASN A 1119 -24.92 -48.88 18.10
N GLU A 1120 -24.59 -49.25 19.33
CA GLU A 1120 -25.40 -50.17 20.15
C GLU A 1120 -26.80 -49.59 20.43
N ALA A 1121 -26.90 -48.30 20.74
CA ALA A 1121 -28.17 -47.60 20.90
C ALA A 1121 -29.01 -47.57 19.62
N LYS A 1122 -28.38 -47.30 18.47
CA LYS A 1122 -29.03 -47.34 17.15
C LYS A 1122 -29.48 -48.76 16.79
N ASP A 1123 -28.63 -49.75 17.00
CA ASP A 1123 -28.92 -51.15 16.74
C ASP A 1123 -30.05 -51.68 17.61
N LEU A 1124 -30.16 -51.26 18.87
CA LEU A 1124 -31.26 -51.65 19.75
C LEU A 1124 -32.62 -51.21 19.18
N LEU A 1125 -32.71 -49.99 18.63
CA LEU A 1125 -33.92 -49.47 18.01
C LEU A 1125 -34.27 -50.16 16.68
N ILE A 1126 -33.26 -50.63 15.94
CA ILE A 1126 -33.42 -51.19 14.60
C ILE A 1126 -33.63 -52.71 14.61
N LYS A 1127 -32.82 -53.43 15.41
CA LYS A 1127 -32.71 -54.89 15.36
C LYS A 1127 -33.60 -55.58 16.40
N LYS A 1128 -34.10 -54.85 17.40
CA LYS A 1128 -34.90 -55.39 18.50
C LYS A 1128 -36.20 -54.59 18.72
N PRO A 1129 -37.21 -54.75 17.85
CA PRO A 1129 -38.47 -54.00 17.94
C PRO A 1129 -39.31 -54.35 19.18
N ASP A 1130 -39.01 -55.46 19.83
CA ASP A 1130 -39.61 -55.93 21.09
C ASP A 1130 -38.83 -55.50 22.34
N ALA A 1131 -37.91 -54.52 22.22
CA ALA A 1131 -37.13 -54.03 23.36
C ALA A 1131 -38.03 -53.52 24.51
N THR A 1132 -37.64 -53.88 25.73
CA THR A 1132 -38.29 -53.42 26.97
C THR A 1132 -37.87 -52.00 27.34
N GLN A 1133 -38.66 -51.30 28.15
CA GLN A 1133 -38.31 -49.96 28.62
C GLN A 1133 -36.97 -49.94 29.38
N LYS A 1134 -36.65 -51.03 30.09
CA LYS A 1134 -35.37 -51.18 30.79
C LYS A 1134 -34.19 -51.17 29.81
N GLU A 1135 -34.27 -51.94 28.73
CA GLU A 1135 -33.20 -52.02 27.73
C GLU A 1135 -32.96 -50.67 27.04
N ILE A 1136 -34.04 -49.95 26.74
CA ILE A 1136 -33.96 -48.58 26.19
C ILE A 1136 -33.28 -47.63 27.17
N ASN A 1137 -33.64 -47.69 28.45
CA ASN A 1137 -33.04 -46.83 29.48
C ASN A 1137 -31.55 -47.15 29.72
N ASP A 1138 -31.18 -48.43 29.71
CA ASP A 1138 -29.79 -48.88 29.88
C ASP A 1138 -28.92 -48.42 28.71
N ALA A 1139 -29.41 -48.55 27.47
CA ALA A 1139 -28.72 -48.06 26.28
C ALA A 1139 -28.54 -46.53 26.29
N LYS A 1140 -29.58 -45.79 26.72
CA LYS A 1140 -29.51 -44.33 26.88
C LYS A 1140 -28.44 -43.96 27.90
N ALA A 1141 -28.45 -44.60 29.06
CA ALA A 1141 -27.49 -44.30 30.13
C ALA A 1141 -26.04 -44.61 29.70
N ALA A 1142 -25.82 -45.69 28.94
CA ALA A 1142 -24.51 -46.03 28.39
C ALA A 1142 -24.03 -44.96 27.38
N LEU A 1143 -24.91 -44.52 26.48
CA LEU A 1143 -24.62 -43.49 25.49
C LEU A 1143 -24.31 -42.13 26.14
N ASP A 1144 -25.16 -41.67 27.07
CA ASP A 1144 -24.98 -40.40 27.77
C ASP A 1144 -23.68 -40.39 28.58
N LYS A 1145 -23.36 -41.51 29.24
CA LYS A 1145 -22.11 -41.66 29.99
C LYS A 1145 -20.90 -41.60 29.07
N ALA A 1146 -20.93 -42.28 27.92
CA ALA A 1146 -19.85 -42.23 26.95
C ALA A 1146 -19.68 -40.84 26.33
N ARG A 1147 -20.78 -40.09 26.14
CA ARG A 1147 -20.77 -38.68 25.72
C ARG A 1147 -20.09 -37.80 26.76
N ALA A 1148 -20.48 -37.89 28.04
CA ALA A 1148 -19.93 -37.07 29.11
C ALA A 1148 -18.41 -37.29 29.32
N GLU A 1149 -17.90 -38.48 29.00
CA GLU A 1149 -16.45 -38.76 29.05
C GLU A 1149 -15.64 -37.94 28.03
N LEU A 1150 -16.26 -37.50 26.93
CA LEU A 1150 -15.62 -36.62 25.94
C LEU A 1150 -15.33 -35.22 26.50
N ASP A 1151 -16.14 -34.73 27.43
CA ASP A 1151 -16.01 -33.37 28.00
C ASP A 1151 -14.67 -33.14 28.70
N LYS A 1152 -14.00 -34.22 29.14
CA LYS A 1152 -12.64 -34.18 29.71
C LYS A 1152 -11.58 -33.66 28.73
N TYR A 1153 -11.90 -33.62 27.43
CA TYR A 1153 -11.01 -33.21 26.34
C TYR A 1153 -11.43 -31.90 25.68
N ASN A 1154 -12.34 -31.14 26.30
CA ASN A 1154 -12.76 -29.84 25.80
C ASN A 1154 -11.61 -28.81 25.84
N THR A 1155 -11.68 -27.80 24.97
CA THR A 1155 -10.63 -26.79 24.86
C THR A 1155 -10.69 -25.79 26.01
N ASP A 1156 -9.68 -25.81 26.88
CA ASP A 1156 -9.53 -24.82 27.97
C ASP A 1156 -8.84 -23.54 27.47
N VAL A 1157 -9.64 -22.50 27.23
CA VAL A 1157 -9.16 -21.17 26.82
C VAL A 1157 -8.75 -20.28 28.00
N ALA A 1158 -8.91 -20.72 29.26
CA ALA A 1158 -8.61 -19.87 30.43
C ALA A 1158 -7.11 -19.51 30.49
N LYS A 1159 -6.23 -20.45 30.16
CA LYS A 1159 -4.78 -20.20 30.08
C LYS A 1159 -4.40 -19.24 28.95
N LEU A 1160 -5.08 -19.34 27.81
CA LEU A 1160 -4.90 -18.40 26.69
C LEU A 1160 -5.38 -17.00 27.08
N LYS A 1161 -6.57 -16.88 27.69
CA LYS A 1161 -7.09 -15.60 28.20
C LYS A 1161 -6.16 -14.99 29.25
N ALA A 1162 -5.59 -15.79 30.15
CA ALA A 1162 -4.61 -15.32 31.13
C ALA A 1162 -3.30 -14.86 30.47
N SER A 1163 -2.81 -15.59 29.45
CA SER A 1163 -1.62 -15.21 28.66
C SER A 1163 -1.85 -13.90 27.90
N VAL A 1164 -2.98 -13.78 27.18
CA VAL A 1164 -3.37 -12.55 26.47
C VAL A 1164 -3.53 -11.38 27.45
N LYS A 1165 -4.06 -11.59 28.65
CA LYS A 1165 -4.15 -10.53 29.67
C LYS A 1165 -2.78 -10.14 30.26
N LYS A 1166 -1.81 -11.06 30.29
CA LYS A 1166 -0.45 -10.84 30.82
C LYS A 1166 0.51 -10.25 29.77
N HIS A 1167 0.24 -10.44 28.48
CA HIS A 1167 1.15 -10.11 27.39
C HIS A 1167 0.53 -9.29 26.25
N GLY A 1168 -0.78 -9.03 26.26
CA GLY A 1168 -1.55 -8.43 25.17
C GLY A 1168 -1.74 -6.91 25.21
N THR A 1169 -1.06 -6.19 26.11
CA THR A 1169 -0.92 -4.73 25.97
C THR A 1169 0.45 -4.42 25.38
N LYS A 1170 0.49 -4.02 24.11
CA LYS A 1170 1.68 -3.46 23.50
C LYS A 1170 1.34 -2.15 22.81
N ALA A 1171 1.57 -1.06 23.55
CA ALA A 1171 2.31 0.05 22.99
C ALA A 1171 3.72 -0.48 22.69
N ASP A 1172 4.27 -0.12 21.54
CA ASP A 1172 5.61 -0.48 21.03
C ASP A 1172 5.73 -1.88 20.37
N VAL A 1173 5.19 -1.99 19.15
CA VAL A 1173 5.87 -2.57 17.97
C VAL A 1173 5.59 -1.66 16.78
#